data_AF-A0AAV1EBP7-F1
#
_entry.id   AF-A0AAV1EBP7-F1
#
_cell.length_a   1.000
_cell.length_b   1.000
_cell.length_c   1.000
_cell.angle_alpha   90.00
_cell.angle_beta   90.00
_cell.angle_gamma   90.00
#
_symmetry.space_group_name_H-M   'P 1'
#
loop_
_entity.id
_entity.type
_entity.pdbx_description
1 polymer ?
#
loop_
_entity_poly.entity_id
_entity_poly.type
_entity_poly.pdbx_seq_one_letter_code
_entity_poly.pdbx_strand_id
1 'polypeptide(L)'
;MPTISRLPQVLCCLSLSSSSPLQQQQKPTFKFSLLTPSSSSSLYHFKFRPKRSHFLKPCSSLKETKKQQTLSKVPSTAPPPQGLKRLLNLSPKDDDDDGGDSTAVTGTILAGLLLLGVVGGFGAVGYFYRDQINSFLTQFSGFIEGYGPAGYALFVLVYAGLEVLAIPAIPLTMSAGLLFGSLIGTIIVSISGTVAASVSFLIARYFARERILKLVEGNKKFLAIDKAIGENGFKVVTLLRLSPLLPFSLGNYLYGLTSVKFVPYVLGSWLGMLPGSWAYVSAGAFGRAILQEESDVGLPGGNGQLITLGLGLLFTALAATYVTRLAKCSITYIWSFRFQLLKHVFFPLHSTLSRLSKISGTKLMKSIVWKLTKPNPFAAGSLLQTLFRRSDPDLNPSLNSVRSLSSYSYNYSDPGSGVSRESVDCVVIGAGVIGIAVARELSLKHGREVLVIESGPTFGTGTSSRNSEVIHAGIYYPSKSLKALFCVRGRKLLYSYCRENGIPHKQIGKLIVATAFSDVPKLDALFARGNENGVDGLRLLERAEAVKLEPELHCVKALLSSTSGIVDTHSLMLSLVGEAECQGTIFSYNTSVIGGCHEGNSLQLHVSQSSALKSWDRSSPLHPELILIPKLVVNAAGLSAPAVARRFYGLNNNAIPTSYYARGCYFALSNSLPPFHHLIYPIPEDGGLGVHVTIDLNGQVKFGPDVEWIDENVDDISSFLNMFDYSVRRDRAKKFYPEIRKYYPDLKDGSLEPGYAGIRPKLSGPRQVPSDFVIQGEEDHGIPGLVNLFGIESPGLTSSLAISEYVAHKLMTR
;
A
#
# COMPACT_ATOMS: atom_id res chain seq x y z
N MET A 1 -42.01 -1.81 -50.78
CA MET A 1 -42.46 -2.98 -51.56
C MET A 1 -41.28 -3.96 -51.62
N PRO A 2 -41.47 -5.29 -51.62
CA PRO A 2 -42.74 -6.01 -51.43
C PRO A 2 -43.19 -6.21 -49.96
N THR A 3 -43.13 -7.43 -49.42
CA THR A 3 -44.29 -8.08 -48.72
C THR A 3 -43.88 -9.30 -47.85
N ILE A 4 -44.68 -9.83 -46.91
CA ILE A 4 -46.12 -9.60 -46.60
C ILE A 4 -46.45 -9.61 -45.08
N SER A 5 -47.77 -9.59 -44.79
CA SER A 5 -48.54 -9.74 -43.54
C SER A 5 -48.13 -10.85 -42.53
N ARG A 6 -48.67 -10.95 -41.30
CA ARG A 6 -50.04 -10.59 -40.81
C ARG A 6 -50.12 -10.43 -39.28
N LEU A 7 -51.15 -9.71 -38.80
CA LEU A 7 -51.57 -9.58 -37.38
C LEU A 7 -52.50 -10.77 -36.96
N PRO A 8 -52.66 -11.09 -35.66
CA PRO A 8 -53.59 -10.38 -34.73
C PRO A 8 -52.93 -9.99 -33.37
N GLN A 9 -53.37 -9.04 -32.55
CA GLN A 9 -54.62 -8.24 -32.38
C GLN A 9 -55.71 -8.83 -31.45
N VAL A 10 -55.70 -8.38 -30.19
CA VAL A 10 -56.81 -8.35 -29.19
C VAL A 10 -56.53 -7.08 -28.35
N LEU A 11 -57.27 -5.96 -28.43
CA LEU A 11 -58.56 -5.61 -27.79
C LEU A 11 -58.55 -5.81 -26.24
N CYS A 12 -59.11 -4.97 -25.38
CA CYS A 12 -59.98 -3.78 -25.50
C CYS A 12 -59.66 -2.78 -24.34
N CYS A 13 -59.88 -1.45 -24.45
CA CYS A 13 -61.06 -0.69 -23.96
C CYS A 13 -61.42 -0.88 -22.46
N LEU A 14 -61.82 0.10 -21.64
CA LEU A 14 -62.09 1.57 -21.72
C LEU A 14 -62.00 2.11 -20.25
N SER A 15 -61.22 3.15 -19.91
CA SER A 15 -61.54 4.60 -19.85
C SER A 15 -62.48 5.10 -18.70
N LEU A 16 -62.16 6.29 -18.16
CA LEU A 16 -63.04 7.21 -17.38
C LEU A 16 -63.38 6.78 -15.93
N SER A 17 -63.58 7.67 -14.94
CA SER A 17 -63.38 9.15 -14.90
C SER A 17 -63.22 9.71 -13.46
N SER A 18 -62.36 10.72 -13.33
CA SER A 18 -62.34 11.87 -12.40
C SER A 18 -63.17 11.89 -11.08
N SER A 19 -62.50 12.33 -10.00
CA SER A 19 -62.86 13.46 -9.09
C SER A 19 -62.64 13.18 -7.60
N SER A 20 -61.97 14.13 -6.93
CA SER A 20 -61.85 14.25 -5.47
C SER A 20 -62.99 15.13 -4.93
N PRO A 21 -63.31 15.11 -3.62
CA PRO A 21 -62.59 16.06 -2.73
C PRO A 21 -62.38 15.57 -1.28
N LEU A 22 -61.89 16.47 -0.43
CA LEU A 22 -61.59 16.26 0.99
C LEU A 22 -62.83 16.02 1.86
N GLN A 23 -62.65 15.29 2.97
CA GLN A 23 -63.14 15.79 4.26
C GLN A 23 -62.31 15.32 5.46
N GLN A 24 -62.18 16.21 6.45
CA GLN A 24 -61.87 15.89 7.85
C GLN A 24 -63.20 15.51 8.55
N GLN A 25 -63.34 15.17 9.84
CA GLN A 25 -62.57 15.48 11.05
C GLN A 25 -63.20 14.69 12.22
N GLN A 26 -62.46 14.41 13.31
CA GLN A 26 -62.83 14.84 14.69
C GLN A 26 -61.84 14.34 15.76
N LYS A 27 -61.88 15.01 16.93
CA LYS A 27 -61.14 14.70 18.16
C LYS A 27 -62.11 14.17 19.24
N PRO A 28 -61.59 13.79 20.41
CA PRO A 28 -62.12 14.33 21.67
C PRO A 28 -61.15 15.32 22.35
N THR A 29 -61.69 16.19 23.21
CA THR A 29 -60.95 17.22 23.97
C THR A 29 -61.65 17.52 25.31
N PHE A 30 -61.07 18.38 26.16
CA PHE A 30 -61.45 18.71 27.57
C PHE A 30 -61.02 17.65 28.61
N LYS A 31 -60.72 17.98 29.88
CA LYS A 31 -61.04 19.19 30.70
C LYS A 31 -59.81 20.03 31.14
N PHE A 32 -60.01 20.90 32.15
CA PHE A 32 -59.30 22.17 32.38
C PHE A 32 -58.99 22.40 33.89
N SER A 33 -57.78 22.88 34.22
CA SER A 33 -57.39 23.71 35.40
C SER A 33 -57.59 23.26 36.86
N LEU A 34 -56.96 24.05 37.77
CA LEU A 34 -56.96 24.05 39.26
C LEU A 34 -55.93 23.08 39.92
N LEU A 35 -55.06 23.47 40.89
CA LEU A 35 -54.83 24.76 41.60
C LEU A 35 -53.32 25.10 41.78
N THR A 36 -53.05 26.37 42.10
CA THR A 36 -51.82 26.98 42.72
C THR A 36 -51.78 26.72 44.26
N PRO A 37 -50.79 27.18 45.09
CA PRO A 37 -49.68 28.15 44.92
C PRO A 37 -48.29 27.55 45.36
N SER A 38 -47.17 28.25 45.70
CA SER A 38 -46.93 29.65 46.14
C SER A 38 -45.48 30.18 45.98
N SER A 39 -45.32 31.52 46.07
CA SER A 39 -44.17 32.29 46.61
C SER A 39 -42.73 31.98 46.11
N SER A 40 -42.13 32.77 45.19
CA SER A 40 -41.38 34.05 45.41
C SER A 40 -39.94 33.89 45.98
N SER A 41 -38.89 34.66 45.65
CA SER A 41 -38.74 35.98 44.98
C SER A 41 -37.34 36.05 44.30
N SER A 42 -37.14 36.50 43.06
CA SER A 42 -37.09 37.89 42.50
C SER A 42 -35.70 38.57 42.50
N LEU A 43 -35.34 39.18 41.36
CA LEU A 43 -34.22 40.15 41.12
C LEU A 43 -32.79 39.57 41.21
N TYR A 44 -31.77 40.09 40.49
CA TYR A 44 -31.64 41.37 39.77
C TYR A 44 -31.15 41.25 38.31
N HIS A 45 -31.56 42.21 37.48
CA HIS A 45 -30.87 42.58 36.23
C HIS A 45 -29.67 43.51 36.54
N PHE A 46 -28.56 43.43 35.79
CA PHE A 46 -27.79 44.61 35.39
C PHE A 46 -26.92 44.38 34.14
N LYS A 47 -26.79 45.40 33.28
CA LYS A 47 -25.77 45.51 32.21
C LYS A 47 -24.66 46.46 32.69
N PHE A 48 -23.38 46.23 32.38
CA PHE A 48 -22.42 47.34 32.19
C PHE A 48 -21.16 46.96 31.38
N ARG A 49 -20.47 47.98 30.85
CA ARG A 49 -19.13 47.92 30.20
C ARG A 49 -18.01 48.30 31.20
N PRO A 50 -16.78 47.80 30.99
CA PRO A 50 -15.62 48.70 30.75
C PRO A 50 -14.80 48.23 29.51
N LYS A 51 -13.94 48.98 28.79
CA LYS A 51 -13.32 50.33 28.86
C LYS A 51 -11.91 50.45 29.54
N ARG A 52 -10.86 50.35 28.70
CA ARG A 52 -9.49 50.94 28.72
C ARG A 52 -8.67 51.10 30.02
N SER A 53 -7.44 50.57 29.96
CA SER A 53 -6.15 51.24 30.22
C SER A 53 -5.10 50.62 29.24
N HIS A 54 -4.03 51.23 28.69
CA HIS A 54 -3.00 52.20 29.16
C HIS A 54 -2.09 51.65 30.27
N PHE A 55 -0.75 51.74 30.24
CA PHE A 55 0.25 52.06 29.18
C PHE A 55 1.67 51.72 29.72
N LEU A 56 2.73 51.84 28.89
CA LEU A 56 4.18 51.98 29.20
C LEU A 56 5.18 50.85 28.81
N LYS A 57 6.39 51.30 28.46
CA LYS A 57 7.68 50.56 28.36
C LYS A 57 8.59 51.00 29.54
N PRO A 58 9.76 50.36 29.77
CA PRO A 58 11.00 50.71 29.04
C PRO A 58 11.70 49.42 28.50
N CYS A 59 12.75 49.38 27.65
CA CYS A 59 14.04 50.11 27.59
C CYS A 59 14.92 49.89 28.85
N SER A 60 16.24 49.73 28.79
CA SER A 60 17.18 49.45 27.68
C SER A 60 18.60 49.17 28.25
N SER A 61 19.44 48.43 27.50
CA SER A 61 20.93 48.48 27.44
C SER A 61 21.77 48.86 28.68
N LEU A 62 22.74 48.00 29.06
CA LEU A 62 24.07 48.23 29.71
C LEU A 62 24.56 46.87 30.30
N LYS A 63 25.85 46.52 30.44
CA LYS A 63 27.10 46.85 29.71
C LYS A 63 28.12 45.68 29.93
N GLU A 64 29.29 45.71 29.27
CA GLU A 64 30.35 44.70 29.45
C GLU A 64 31.01 44.71 30.85
N THR A 65 31.65 43.60 31.23
CA THR A 65 32.94 43.68 31.96
C THR A 65 33.86 42.51 31.56
N LYS A 66 35.09 42.82 31.15
CA LYS A 66 36.13 41.83 30.81
C LYS A 66 37.05 41.58 32.00
N LYS A 67 37.65 40.40 32.07
CA LYS A 67 39.07 40.27 32.46
C LYS A 67 39.75 39.10 31.74
N GLN A 68 40.98 39.34 31.29
CA GLN A 68 41.88 38.33 30.70
C GLN A 68 42.60 37.57 31.84
N GLN A 69 43.22 36.40 31.63
CA GLN A 69 44.56 36.22 31.04
C GLN A 69 44.78 34.70 30.78
N THR A 70 45.16 34.24 29.58
CA THR A 70 46.55 33.94 29.08
C THR A 70 47.37 32.93 29.90
N LEU A 71 48.23 32.05 29.34
CA LEU A 71 48.44 31.51 27.96
C LEU A 71 49.59 30.46 28.04
N SER A 72 49.44 29.23 27.53
CA SER A 72 50.57 28.31 27.27
C SER A 72 50.17 27.07 26.44
N LYS A 73 51.16 26.34 25.91
CA LYS A 73 51.05 25.09 25.12
C LYS A 73 52.16 24.10 25.53
N VAL A 74 51.82 22.80 25.60
CA VAL A 74 52.57 21.62 25.05
C VAL A 74 54.06 21.50 25.41
N PRO A 75 54.51 20.40 26.09
CA PRO A 75 54.80 19.15 25.37
C PRO A 75 54.43 17.83 26.10
N SER A 76 54.94 16.70 25.57
CA SER A 76 54.42 15.34 25.71
C SER A 76 55.34 14.34 26.41
N THR A 77 54.77 13.32 27.09
CA THR A 77 55.38 12.01 27.38
C THR A 77 54.31 10.89 27.47
N ALA A 78 54.73 9.62 27.47
CA ALA A 78 53.97 8.36 27.55
C ALA A 78 54.84 7.30 28.31
N PRO A 79 54.50 5.99 28.49
CA PRO A 79 53.29 5.18 28.24
C PRO A 79 52.59 4.85 29.61
N PRO A 80 52.08 3.64 30.01
CA PRO A 80 51.61 2.38 29.36
C PRO A 80 50.12 2.06 29.78
N PRO A 81 49.60 0.80 29.90
CA PRO A 81 49.97 -0.53 29.38
C PRO A 81 48.84 -1.22 28.55
N GLN A 82 48.97 -2.54 28.33
CA GLN A 82 48.13 -3.38 27.46
C GLN A 82 46.96 -4.08 28.21
N GLY A 83 45.89 -4.52 27.52
CA GLY A 83 44.85 -5.29 28.23
C GLY A 83 43.59 -5.84 27.52
N LEU A 84 43.38 -5.73 26.19
CA LEU A 84 42.15 -6.30 25.58
C LEU A 84 42.27 -6.70 24.09
N LYS A 85 43.16 -7.63 23.75
CA LYS A 85 43.42 -8.06 22.35
C LYS A 85 43.39 -9.57 22.10
N ARG A 86 42.67 -10.34 22.95
CA ARG A 86 42.72 -11.83 22.98
C ARG A 86 41.34 -12.50 23.02
N LEU A 87 40.35 -11.99 22.28
CA LEU A 87 38.98 -12.54 22.23
C LEU A 87 38.30 -12.48 20.85
N LEU A 88 39.04 -12.11 19.80
CA LEU A 88 38.57 -12.10 18.40
C LEU A 88 39.70 -12.60 17.51
N ASN A 89 39.89 -13.92 17.45
CA ASN A 89 40.82 -14.56 16.52
C ASN A 89 40.54 -16.07 16.37
N LEU A 90 39.60 -16.43 15.49
CA LEU A 90 39.55 -17.74 14.82
C LEU A 90 39.17 -17.49 13.35
N SER A 91 39.86 -18.15 12.43
CA SER A 91 39.51 -18.20 11.01
C SER A 91 38.42 -19.25 10.78
N PRO A 92 37.65 -19.16 9.68
CA PRO A 92 36.75 -20.25 9.28
C PRO A 92 37.54 -21.53 8.97
N LYS A 93 36.82 -22.64 9.02
CA LYS A 93 37.20 -23.92 8.42
C LYS A 93 35.95 -24.45 7.73
N ASP A 94 36.11 -24.99 6.54
CA ASP A 94 35.02 -25.51 5.72
C ASP A 94 34.49 -26.84 6.30
N ASP A 95 33.17 -27.03 6.18
CA ASP A 95 32.44 -28.32 6.15
C ASP A 95 31.04 -28.01 5.55
N ASP A 96 30.49 -28.91 4.72
CA ASP A 96 29.18 -28.78 4.06
C ASP A 96 28.00 -29.19 4.99
N ASP A 97 26.79 -28.62 4.82
CA ASP A 97 25.53 -29.38 4.63
C ASP A 97 24.29 -28.50 4.26
N ASP A 98 23.17 -29.18 3.98
CA ASP A 98 21.78 -28.81 3.61
C ASP A 98 21.06 -27.65 4.37
N GLY A 99 19.89 -27.22 3.86
CA GLY A 99 18.88 -26.53 4.69
C GLY A 99 18.08 -25.38 4.05
N GLY A 100 17.20 -25.67 3.07
CA GLY A 100 16.36 -24.66 2.39
C GLY A 100 15.34 -23.90 3.27
N ASP A 101 15.02 -24.37 4.48
CA ASP A 101 14.02 -23.78 5.41
C ASP A 101 14.52 -22.50 6.12
N SER A 102 15.81 -22.19 5.97
CA SER A 102 16.53 -21.20 6.78
C SER A 102 15.92 -19.78 6.80
N THR A 103 15.15 -19.33 5.80
CA THR A 103 14.67 -17.93 5.77
C THR A 103 13.46 -17.64 6.67
N ALA A 104 12.45 -18.52 6.69
CA ALA A 104 11.32 -18.40 7.62
C ALA A 104 11.74 -18.69 9.06
N VAL A 105 12.61 -19.67 9.22
CA VAL A 105 13.32 -19.97 10.47
C VAL A 105 14.15 -18.78 10.93
N THR A 106 14.94 -18.13 10.06
CA THR A 106 15.72 -16.91 10.39
C THR A 106 14.83 -15.74 10.77
N GLY A 107 13.67 -15.55 10.13
CA GLY A 107 12.70 -14.53 10.56
C GLY A 107 12.20 -14.77 11.99
N THR A 108 11.92 -16.03 12.33
CA THR A 108 11.45 -16.46 13.64
C THR A 108 12.55 -16.43 14.70
N ILE A 109 13.77 -16.85 14.35
CA ILE A 109 14.98 -16.75 15.18
C ILE A 109 15.37 -15.29 15.40
N LEU A 110 15.28 -14.41 14.40
CA LEU A 110 15.57 -12.99 14.57
C LEU A 110 14.55 -12.33 15.49
N ALA A 111 13.26 -12.66 15.35
CA ALA A 111 12.23 -12.23 16.29
C ALA A 111 12.48 -12.78 17.71
N GLY A 112 12.88 -14.05 17.83
CA GLY A 112 13.24 -14.71 19.09
C GLY A 112 14.49 -14.12 19.75
N LEU A 113 15.52 -13.79 18.98
CA LEU A 113 16.75 -13.14 19.44
C LEU A 113 16.50 -11.67 19.84
N LEU A 114 15.59 -10.97 19.15
CA LEU A 114 15.18 -9.63 19.54
C LEU A 114 14.31 -9.67 20.80
N LEU A 115 13.43 -10.68 20.94
CA LEU A 115 12.69 -10.94 22.18
C LEU A 115 13.63 -11.30 23.34
N LEU A 116 14.60 -12.20 23.14
CA LEU A 116 15.65 -12.55 24.10
C LEU A 116 16.56 -11.37 24.44
N GLY A 117 16.87 -10.51 23.47
CA GLY A 117 17.63 -9.26 23.69
C GLY A 117 16.85 -8.23 24.51
N VAL A 118 15.52 -8.17 24.33
CA VAL A 118 14.63 -7.32 25.15
C VAL A 118 14.44 -7.91 26.54
N VAL A 119 14.11 -9.20 26.66
CA VAL A 119 13.91 -9.91 27.94
C VAL A 119 15.22 -9.96 28.73
N GLY A 120 16.34 -10.29 28.09
CA GLY A 120 17.68 -10.25 28.69
C GLY A 120 18.15 -8.84 29.01
N GLY A 121 17.75 -7.84 28.22
CA GLY A 121 17.97 -6.42 28.54
C GLY A 121 17.20 -5.96 29.78
N PHE A 122 15.92 -6.31 29.89
CA PHE A 122 15.10 -6.08 31.09
C PHE A 122 15.61 -6.89 32.28
N GLY A 123 16.07 -8.12 32.08
CA GLY A 123 16.70 -8.95 33.12
C GLY A 123 18.02 -8.36 33.62
N ALA A 124 18.86 -7.86 32.72
CA ALA A 124 20.11 -7.17 33.08
C ALA A 124 19.83 -5.86 33.83
N VAL A 125 18.83 -5.07 33.42
CA VAL A 125 18.38 -3.89 34.18
C VAL A 125 17.82 -4.31 35.55
N GLY A 126 16.98 -5.34 35.61
CA GLY A 126 16.45 -5.88 36.88
C GLY A 126 17.55 -6.41 37.81
N TYR A 127 18.65 -6.93 37.26
CA TYR A 127 19.83 -7.35 38.00
C TYR A 127 20.68 -6.16 38.49
N PHE A 128 21.02 -5.21 37.61
CA PHE A 128 21.81 -4.02 37.95
C PHE A 128 21.11 -3.10 38.95
N TYR A 129 19.79 -3.05 38.94
CA TYR A 129 18.98 -2.27 39.87
C TYR A 129 18.34 -3.14 40.97
N ARG A 130 18.72 -4.42 41.11
CA ARG A 130 18.09 -5.40 42.03
C ARG A 130 17.98 -4.87 43.45
N ASP A 131 19.06 -4.34 44.01
CA ASP A 131 19.10 -3.91 45.41
C ASP A 131 18.33 -2.61 45.64
N GLN A 132 18.30 -1.72 44.63
CA GLN A 132 17.50 -0.48 44.69
C GLN A 132 16.01 -0.78 44.53
N ILE A 133 15.64 -1.70 43.64
CA ILE A 133 14.27 -2.18 43.48
C ILE A 133 13.82 -2.89 44.74
N ASN A 134 14.60 -3.84 45.26
CA ASN A 134 14.27 -4.57 46.49
C ASN A 134 14.17 -3.65 47.71
N SER A 135 15.12 -2.72 47.90
CA SER A 135 15.07 -1.74 48.98
C SER A 135 13.82 -0.85 48.89
N PHE A 136 13.49 -0.35 47.70
CA PHE A 136 12.26 0.39 47.46
C PHE A 136 11.02 -0.46 47.72
N LEU A 137 10.97 -1.71 47.24
CA LEU A 137 9.83 -2.60 47.41
C LEU A 137 9.59 -2.96 48.88
N THR A 138 10.62 -3.28 49.66
CA THR A 138 10.49 -3.58 51.09
C THR A 138 10.03 -2.35 51.88
N GLN A 139 10.61 -1.17 51.61
CA GLN A 139 10.18 0.08 52.25
C GLN A 139 8.73 0.45 51.88
N PHE A 140 8.37 0.30 50.60
CA PHE A 140 7.03 0.60 50.09
C PHE A 140 5.98 -0.43 50.54
N SER A 141 6.36 -1.70 50.73
CA SER A 141 5.51 -2.74 51.31
C SER A 141 5.13 -2.39 52.75
N GLY A 142 6.12 -2.19 53.62
CA GLY A 142 5.87 -1.80 55.01
C GLY A 142 5.13 -0.48 55.15
N PHE A 143 5.39 0.48 54.25
CA PHE A 143 4.64 1.75 54.21
C PHE A 143 3.19 1.60 53.70
N ILE A 144 2.87 0.59 52.90
CA ILE A 144 1.48 0.31 52.49
C ILE A 144 0.74 -0.51 53.54
N GLU A 145 1.37 -1.54 54.09
CA GLU A 145 0.80 -2.42 55.11
C GLU A 145 0.44 -1.63 56.39
N GLY A 146 1.29 -0.69 56.81
CA GLY A 146 1.04 0.19 57.96
C GLY A 146 -0.17 1.13 57.84
N TYR A 147 -0.76 1.28 56.65
CA TYR A 147 -1.96 2.11 56.41
C TYR A 147 -3.22 1.26 56.12
N GLY A 148 -3.11 -0.08 56.13
CA GLY A 148 -4.24 -0.98 55.88
C GLY A 148 -4.98 -0.66 54.56
N PRO A 149 -6.34 -0.62 54.55
CA PRO A 149 -7.12 -0.34 53.35
C PRO A 149 -6.82 1.00 52.65
N ALA A 150 -6.27 2.00 53.36
CA ALA A 150 -5.86 3.27 52.74
C ALA A 150 -4.63 3.11 51.83
N GLY A 151 -3.82 2.07 52.04
CA GLY A 151 -2.67 1.73 51.20
C GLY A 151 -3.04 1.46 49.74
N TYR A 152 -4.24 0.95 49.47
CA TYR A 152 -4.74 0.77 48.10
C TYR A 152 -4.95 2.10 47.37
N ALA A 153 -5.53 3.10 48.05
CA ALA A 153 -5.74 4.43 47.48
C ALA A 153 -4.42 5.16 47.25
N LEU A 154 -3.47 5.05 48.20
CA LEU A 154 -2.11 5.56 48.03
C LEU A 154 -1.41 4.93 46.82
N PHE A 155 -1.49 3.61 46.66
CA PHE A 155 -0.91 2.89 45.52
C PHE A 155 -1.47 3.41 44.18
N VAL A 156 -2.79 3.59 44.08
CA VAL A 156 -3.45 4.15 42.88
C VAL A 156 -2.93 5.55 42.56
N LEU A 157 -2.79 6.42 43.56
CA LEU A 157 -2.27 7.79 43.39
C LEU A 157 -0.80 7.81 42.95
N VAL A 158 0.06 7.00 43.57
CA VAL A 158 1.49 6.91 43.23
C VAL A 158 1.67 6.36 41.80
N TYR A 159 0.97 5.28 41.46
CA TYR A 159 1.01 4.69 40.11
C TYR A 159 0.53 5.70 39.06
N ALA A 160 -0.59 6.37 39.29
CA ALA A 160 -1.12 7.36 38.37
C ALA A 160 -0.19 8.57 38.21
N GLY A 161 0.41 9.05 39.30
CA GLY A 161 1.39 10.14 39.27
C GLY A 161 2.64 9.80 38.45
N LEU A 162 3.21 8.60 38.63
CA LEU A 162 4.39 8.16 37.88
C LEU A 162 4.12 8.01 36.38
N GLU A 163 3.00 7.41 35.98
CA GLU A 163 2.64 7.28 34.56
C GLU A 163 2.23 8.61 33.91
N VAL A 164 1.66 9.55 34.66
CA VAL A 164 1.46 10.95 34.20
C VAL A 164 2.81 11.63 33.98
N LEU A 165 3.81 11.41 34.85
CA LEU A 165 5.19 11.85 34.66
C LEU A 165 5.98 11.02 33.63
N ALA A 166 5.34 10.05 32.96
CA ALA A 166 5.91 9.12 31.99
C ALA A 166 7.07 8.24 32.51
N ILE A 167 7.13 8.03 33.83
CA ILE A 167 8.05 7.09 34.48
C ILE A 167 7.47 5.66 34.34
N PRO A 168 8.22 4.66 33.82
CA PRO A 168 7.67 3.35 33.51
C PRO A 168 7.17 2.58 34.75
N ALA A 169 5.86 2.36 34.88
CA ALA A 169 5.28 1.65 36.02
C ALA A 169 5.33 0.11 35.92
N ILE A 170 6.23 -0.48 35.13
CA ILE A 170 6.40 -1.95 35.06
C ILE A 170 6.79 -2.55 36.43
N PRO A 171 7.78 -2.02 37.18
CA PRO A 171 8.12 -2.56 38.50
C PRO A 171 6.97 -2.45 39.50
N LEU A 172 6.19 -1.36 39.41
CA LEU A 172 5.03 -1.12 40.27
C LEU A 172 3.84 -2.03 39.88
N THR A 173 3.69 -2.34 38.59
CA THR A 173 2.69 -3.30 38.10
C THR A 173 2.99 -4.71 38.61
N MET A 174 4.26 -5.13 38.61
CA MET A 174 4.67 -6.40 39.20
C MET A 174 4.56 -6.38 40.73
N SER A 175 4.85 -5.25 41.39
CA SER A 175 4.71 -5.16 42.85
C SER A 175 3.26 -5.22 43.34
N ALA A 176 2.28 -4.77 42.55
CA ALA A 176 0.86 -5.03 42.87
C ALA A 176 0.56 -6.53 43.03
N GLY A 177 1.25 -7.38 42.25
CA GLY A 177 1.15 -8.83 42.36
C GLY A 177 1.81 -9.39 43.62
N LEU A 178 3.03 -8.91 43.94
CA LEU A 178 3.74 -9.25 45.18
C LEU A 178 2.90 -8.84 46.41
N LEU A 179 2.42 -7.60 46.46
CA LEU A 179 1.73 -7.02 47.61
C LEU A 179 0.32 -7.59 47.79
N PHE A 180 -0.47 -7.62 46.72
CA PHE A 180 -1.93 -7.83 46.78
C PHE A 180 -2.42 -9.12 46.10
N GLY A 181 -1.51 -9.92 45.52
CA GLY A 181 -1.86 -11.13 44.76
C GLY A 181 -2.43 -10.83 43.37
N SER A 182 -2.64 -11.89 42.57
CA SER A 182 -3.01 -11.78 41.14
C SER A 182 -4.33 -11.05 40.90
N LEU A 183 -5.41 -11.44 41.59
CA LEU A 183 -6.75 -10.90 41.37
C LEU A 183 -6.89 -9.45 41.85
N ILE A 184 -6.62 -9.20 43.14
CA ILE A 184 -6.78 -7.86 43.74
C ILE A 184 -5.74 -6.89 43.15
N GLY A 185 -4.48 -7.34 42.95
CA GLY A 185 -3.45 -6.56 42.27
C GLY A 185 -3.84 -6.15 40.84
N THR A 186 -4.52 -7.03 40.08
CA THR A 186 -4.98 -6.68 38.72
C THR A 186 -6.12 -5.67 38.75
N ILE A 187 -7.06 -5.79 39.70
CA ILE A 187 -8.13 -4.79 39.89
C ILE A 187 -7.52 -3.41 40.22
N ILE A 188 -6.55 -3.36 41.15
CA ILE A 188 -5.85 -2.14 41.53
C ILE A 188 -5.10 -1.54 40.34
N VAL A 189 -4.25 -2.31 39.66
CA VAL A 189 -3.51 -1.87 38.46
C VAL A 189 -4.44 -1.40 37.35
N SER A 190 -5.55 -2.10 37.13
CA SER A 190 -6.58 -1.72 36.16
C SER A 190 -7.16 -0.34 36.48
N ILE A 191 -7.48 -0.07 37.75
CA ILE A 191 -7.94 1.26 38.20
C ILE A 191 -6.83 2.30 38.02
N SER A 192 -5.62 2.04 38.52
CA SER A 192 -4.46 2.95 38.43
C SER A 192 -4.13 3.35 36.99
N GLY A 193 -4.05 2.37 36.09
CA GLY A 193 -3.79 2.58 34.67
C GLY A 193 -4.92 3.33 33.98
N THR A 194 -6.17 3.08 34.34
CA THR A 194 -7.33 3.79 33.78
C THR A 194 -7.38 5.25 34.25
N VAL A 195 -7.04 5.52 35.52
CA VAL A 195 -6.89 6.89 36.06
C VAL A 195 -5.73 7.61 35.37
N ALA A 196 -4.54 7.00 35.27
CA ALA A 196 -3.38 7.56 34.59
C ALA A 196 -3.68 7.90 33.11
N ALA A 197 -4.28 6.94 32.40
CA ALA A 197 -4.70 7.10 31.01
C ALA A 197 -5.68 8.28 30.85
N SER A 198 -6.64 8.41 31.76
CA SER A 198 -7.64 9.49 31.75
C SER A 198 -7.01 10.85 32.00
N VAL A 199 -6.15 10.98 33.01
CA VAL A 199 -5.49 12.24 33.37
C VAL A 199 -4.57 12.72 32.24
N SER A 200 -3.66 11.87 31.74
CA SER A 200 -2.75 12.24 30.65
C SER A 200 -3.48 12.59 29.34
N PHE A 201 -4.57 11.88 29.02
CA PHE A 201 -5.42 12.22 27.88
C PHE A 201 -6.07 13.60 28.04
N LEU A 202 -6.62 13.91 29.21
CA LEU A 202 -7.26 15.21 29.49
C LEU A 202 -6.24 16.35 29.44
N ILE A 203 -5.03 16.15 29.98
CA ILE A 203 -3.93 17.11 29.88
C ILE A 203 -3.60 17.41 28.41
N ALA A 204 -3.38 16.40 27.57
CA ALA A 204 -3.14 16.61 26.13
C ALA A 204 -4.35 17.27 25.41
N ARG A 205 -5.57 16.85 25.76
CA ARG A 205 -6.82 17.35 25.16
C ARG A 205 -7.04 18.83 25.41
N TYR A 206 -6.78 19.33 26.62
CA TYR A 206 -6.97 20.74 26.98
C TYR A 206 -5.76 21.63 26.68
N PHE A 207 -4.52 21.20 26.98
CA PHE A 207 -3.35 22.08 26.89
C PHE A 207 -2.65 22.08 25.52
N ALA A 208 -2.83 21.02 24.72
CA ALA A 208 -2.03 20.82 23.51
C ALA A 208 -2.84 20.65 22.21
N ARG A 209 -4.04 20.05 22.24
CA ARG A 209 -4.80 19.73 21.02
C ARG A 209 -5.07 20.93 20.12
N GLU A 210 -5.52 22.07 20.66
CA GLU A 210 -5.74 23.28 19.86
C GLU A 210 -4.49 23.79 19.14
N ARG A 211 -3.32 23.63 19.78
CA ARG A 211 -2.04 24.07 19.22
C ARG A 211 -1.64 23.15 18.07
N ILE A 212 -1.86 21.84 18.20
CA ILE A 212 -1.63 20.86 17.12
C ILE A 212 -2.57 21.09 15.94
N LEU A 213 -3.87 21.35 16.18
CA LEU A 213 -4.80 21.66 15.09
C LEU A 213 -4.35 22.90 14.29
N LYS A 214 -4.07 24.02 14.96
CA LYS A 214 -3.57 25.26 14.33
C LYS A 214 -2.24 25.08 13.59
N LEU A 215 -1.38 24.14 14.01
CA LEU A 215 -0.12 23.80 13.32
C LEU A 215 -0.32 22.90 12.08
N VAL A 216 -1.49 22.24 11.94
CA VAL A 216 -1.71 21.16 10.96
C VAL A 216 -2.97 21.38 10.11
N GLU A 217 -3.70 22.49 10.29
CA GLU A 217 -4.88 22.93 9.51
C GLU A 217 -4.67 22.88 7.97
N GLY A 218 -3.45 23.13 7.48
CA GLY A 218 -3.12 23.02 6.06
C GLY A 218 -3.00 21.58 5.52
N ASN A 219 -2.90 20.56 6.38
CA ASN A 219 -2.66 19.17 5.99
C ASN A 219 -3.95 18.34 5.98
N LYS A 220 -4.63 18.34 4.82
CA LYS A 220 -5.86 17.56 4.59
C LYS A 220 -5.72 16.06 4.91
N LYS A 221 -4.53 15.46 4.76
CA LYS A 221 -4.31 14.04 5.12
C LYS A 221 -4.38 13.82 6.63
N PHE A 222 -3.75 14.68 7.41
CA PHE A 222 -3.82 14.59 8.87
C PHE A 222 -5.25 14.81 9.38
N LEU A 223 -5.99 15.77 8.83
CA LEU A 223 -7.38 16.01 9.21
C LEU A 223 -8.31 14.83 8.85
N ALA A 224 -8.11 14.18 7.70
CA ALA A 224 -8.85 12.96 7.33
C ALA A 224 -8.52 11.78 8.26
N ILE A 225 -7.24 11.60 8.61
CA ILE A 225 -6.77 10.60 9.57
C ILE A 225 -7.36 10.86 10.96
N ASP A 226 -7.32 12.11 11.44
CA ASP A 226 -7.86 12.50 12.75
C ASP A 226 -9.37 12.21 12.82
N LYS A 227 -10.13 12.51 11.76
CA LYS A 227 -11.57 12.21 11.65
C LYS A 227 -11.85 10.71 11.69
N ALA A 228 -11.17 9.91 10.87
CA ALA A 228 -11.37 8.45 10.81
C ALA A 228 -11.08 7.77 12.16
N ILE A 229 -10.05 8.24 12.87
CA ILE A 229 -9.71 7.81 14.24
C ILE A 229 -10.83 8.19 15.23
N GLY A 230 -11.46 9.35 15.08
CA GLY A 230 -12.57 9.78 15.93
C GLY A 230 -13.84 8.95 15.77
N GLU A 231 -14.16 8.57 14.54
CA GLU A 231 -15.36 7.80 14.19
C GLU A 231 -15.33 6.38 14.77
N ASN A 232 -14.15 5.73 14.77
CA ASN A 232 -13.97 4.36 15.26
C ASN A 232 -13.15 4.26 16.57
N GLY A 233 -13.09 5.35 17.35
CA GLY A 233 -12.11 5.53 18.43
C GLY A 233 -11.98 4.42 19.46
N PHE A 234 -13.09 3.77 19.86
CA PHE A 234 -13.06 2.63 20.79
C PHE A 234 -12.28 1.44 20.20
N LYS A 235 -12.62 1.02 18.97
CA LYS A 235 -11.99 -0.11 18.28
C LYS A 235 -10.51 0.17 18.01
N VAL A 236 -10.19 1.38 17.56
CA VAL A 236 -8.81 1.83 17.28
C VAL A 236 -7.96 1.81 18.55
N VAL A 237 -8.42 2.42 19.65
CA VAL A 237 -7.67 2.44 20.91
C VAL A 237 -7.50 1.02 21.48
N THR A 238 -8.55 0.20 21.48
CA THR A 238 -8.48 -1.19 22.00
C THR A 238 -7.42 -2.01 21.26
N LEU A 239 -7.47 -2.03 19.92
CA LEU A 239 -6.51 -2.79 19.09
C LEU A 239 -5.07 -2.28 19.25
N LEU A 240 -4.86 -0.97 19.38
CA LEU A 240 -3.53 -0.38 19.57
C LEU A 240 -2.97 -0.51 20.99
N ARG A 241 -3.80 -0.90 21.98
CA ARG A 241 -3.36 -1.20 23.37
C ARG A 241 -3.00 -2.67 23.55
N LEU A 242 -3.69 -3.56 22.84
CA LEU A 242 -3.39 -4.99 22.77
C LEU A 242 -2.12 -5.30 21.94
N SER A 243 -1.52 -4.28 21.31
CA SER A 243 -0.30 -4.39 20.53
C SER A 243 0.81 -3.53 21.18
N PRO A 244 2.02 -4.07 21.47
CA PRO A 244 3.08 -3.38 22.23
C PRO A 244 3.84 -2.31 21.41
N LEU A 245 3.16 -1.57 20.55
CA LEU A 245 3.77 -0.64 19.57
C LEU A 245 4.13 0.74 20.15
N LEU A 246 3.56 1.13 21.29
CA LEU A 246 3.77 2.42 21.93
C LEU A 246 3.94 2.24 23.45
N PRO A 247 4.92 2.92 24.09
CA PRO A 247 5.00 3.01 25.54
C PRO A 247 3.69 3.57 26.13
N PHE A 248 3.22 2.98 27.23
CA PHE A 248 1.88 3.23 27.77
C PHE A 248 1.62 4.71 28.05
N SER A 249 2.49 5.36 28.83
CA SER A 249 2.49 6.81 29.11
C SER A 249 2.41 7.68 27.85
N LEU A 250 3.30 7.46 26.87
CA LEU A 250 3.35 8.22 25.63
C LEU A 250 2.06 8.05 24.80
N GLY A 251 1.53 6.83 24.75
CA GLY A 251 0.24 6.55 24.12
C GLY A 251 -0.88 7.40 24.70
N ASN A 252 -0.96 7.51 26.03
CA ASN A 252 -2.02 8.26 26.72
C ASN A 252 -2.12 9.72 26.23
N TYR A 253 -0.96 10.39 26.12
CA TYR A 253 -0.89 11.76 25.60
C TYR A 253 -1.21 11.84 24.11
N LEU A 254 -0.71 10.92 23.29
CA LEU A 254 -0.96 10.91 21.84
C LEU A 254 -2.46 10.81 21.51
N TYR A 255 -3.21 9.93 22.17
CA TYR A 255 -4.66 9.84 21.96
C TYR A 255 -5.41 11.12 22.37
N GLY A 256 -4.94 11.83 23.40
CA GLY A 256 -5.50 13.12 23.81
C GLY A 256 -5.38 14.21 22.73
N LEU A 257 -4.36 14.15 21.87
CA LEU A 257 -4.19 15.08 20.73
C LEU A 257 -5.14 14.79 19.56
N THR A 258 -5.54 13.53 19.36
CA THR A 258 -6.46 13.11 18.28
C THR A 258 -7.92 13.52 18.55
N SER A 259 -8.85 13.22 17.64
CA SER A 259 -10.28 13.46 17.80
C SER A 259 -11.05 12.39 18.58
N VAL A 260 -10.40 11.32 19.06
CA VAL A 260 -11.06 10.28 19.88
C VAL A 260 -11.83 10.93 21.04
N LYS A 261 -13.07 10.49 21.25
CA LYS A 261 -13.92 10.94 22.37
C LYS A 261 -13.48 10.28 23.68
N PHE A 262 -13.54 11.00 24.79
CA PHE A 262 -13.03 10.54 26.09
C PHE A 262 -13.56 9.16 26.52
N VAL A 263 -14.87 8.94 26.51
CA VAL A 263 -15.48 7.67 26.94
C VAL A 263 -15.02 6.47 26.08
N PRO A 264 -15.09 6.51 24.73
CA PRO A 264 -14.47 5.50 23.87
C PRO A 264 -12.97 5.24 24.13
N TYR A 265 -12.19 6.28 24.45
CA TYR A 265 -10.77 6.13 24.77
C TYR A 265 -10.55 5.43 26.12
N VAL A 266 -11.31 5.79 27.16
CA VAL A 266 -11.20 5.20 28.50
C VAL A 266 -11.62 3.73 28.46
N LEU A 267 -12.79 3.42 27.90
CA LEU A 267 -13.29 2.05 27.78
C LEU A 267 -12.36 1.19 26.91
N GLY A 268 -11.87 1.73 25.79
CA GLY A 268 -10.97 1.00 24.90
C GLY A 268 -9.57 0.80 25.48
N SER A 269 -9.07 1.76 26.28
CA SER A 269 -7.81 1.59 27.01
C SER A 269 -7.94 0.55 28.10
N TRP A 270 -8.98 0.62 28.92
CA TRP A 270 -9.26 -0.35 29.98
C TRP A 270 -9.33 -1.78 29.43
N LEU A 271 -10.22 -2.03 28.46
CA LEU A 271 -10.38 -3.34 27.83
C LEU A 271 -9.09 -3.84 27.15
N GLY A 272 -8.38 -2.95 26.46
CA GLY A 272 -7.16 -3.30 25.74
C GLY A 272 -5.92 -3.53 26.63
N MET A 273 -5.94 -3.09 27.89
CA MET A 273 -4.85 -3.28 28.85
C MET A 273 -5.01 -4.52 29.73
N LEU A 274 -6.24 -4.91 30.05
CA LEU A 274 -6.54 -5.97 31.02
C LEU A 274 -5.71 -7.26 30.88
N PRO A 275 -5.51 -7.85 29.67
CA PRO A 275 -4.70 -9.06 29.53
C PRO A 275 -3.21 -8.85 29.90
N GLY A 276 -2.64 -7.71 29.51
CA GLY A 276 -1.25 -7.36 29.85
C GLY A 276 -1.08 -7.04 31.34
N SER A 277 -2.03 -6.31 31.93
CA SER A 277 -2.06 -6.06 33.37
C SER A 277 -2.14 -7.37 34.17
N TRP A 278 -3.04 -8.28 33.80
CA TRP A 278 -3.15 -9.60 34.44
C TRP A 278 -1.84 -10.39 34.36
N ALA A 279 -1.18 -10.41 33.20
CA ALA A 279 0.09 -11.12 33.01
C ALA A 279 1.21 -10.57 33.91
N TYR A 280 1.45 -9.25 33.93
CA TYR A 280 2.50 -8.66 34.75
C TYR A 280 2.23 -8.77 36.25
N VAL A 281 0.97 -8.60 36.69
CA VAL A 281 0.60 -8.80 38.10
C VAL A 281 0.73 -10.27 38.50
N SER A 282 0.31 -11.22 37.65
CA SER A 282 0.44 -12.65 37.94
C SER A 282 1.89 -13.10 38.04
N ALA A 283 2.78 -12.57 37.19
CA ALA A 283 4.23 -12.80 37.30
C ALA A 283 4.80 -12.26 38.62
N GLY A 284 4.32 -11.11 39.10
CA GLY A 284 4.65 -10.60 40.42
C GLY A 284 4.16 -11.49 41.56
N ALA A 285 2.89 -11.93 41.52
CA ALA A 285 2.32 -12.82 42.53
C ALA A 285 3.02 -14.18 42.59
N PHE A 286 3.42 -14.73 41.44
CA PHE A 286 4.23 -15.95 41.36
C PHE A 286 5.63 -15.77 41.96
N GLY A 287 6.25 -14.59 41.77
CA GLY A 287 7.50 -14.23 42.45
C GLY A 287 7.40 -14.27 43.98
N ARG A 288 6.24 -13.90 44.55
CA ARG A 288 5.99 -14.04 46.00
C ARG A 288 5.87 -15.50 46.42
N ALA A 289 5.23 -16.37 45.64
CA ALA A 289 5.13 -17.79 45.96
C ALA A 289 6.54 -18.43 46.11
N ILE A 290 7.41 -18.23 45.12
CA ILE A 290 8.80 -18.72 45.16
C ILE A 290 9.57 -18.14 46.37
N LEU A 291 9.45 -16.83 46.62
CA LEU A 291 10.13 -16.18 47.75
C LEU A 291 9.60 -16.59 49.13
N GLN A 292 8.45 -17.26 49.21
CA GLN A 292 7.91 -17.82 50.47
C GLN A 292 8.16 -19.34 50.60
N GLU A 293 8.46 -20.05 49.51
CA GLU A 293 8.86 -21.48 49.56
C GLU A 293 10.28 -21.68 50.13
N GLU A 294 11.15 -20.66 50.13
CA GLU A 294 12.42 -20.67 50.88
C GLU A 294 12.25 -20.45 52.39
N SER A 295 11.03 -20.20 52.89
CA SER A 295 10.76 -19.86 54.31
C SER A 295 9.65 -20.72 54.95
N ASP A 296 9.88 -22.03 54.94
CA ASP A 296 9.32 -23.16 55.74
C ASP A 296 7.85 -23.17 56.26
N VAL A 297 7.31 -24.40 56.36
CA VAL A 297 5.99 -24.82 56.88
C VAL A 297 4.79 -24.47 55.97
N GLY A 298 4.20 -25.50 55.38
CA GLY A 298 3.19 -25.37 54.31
C GLY A 298 1.74 -25.13 54.74
N LEU A 299 0.95 -24.63 53.79
CA LEU A 299 -0.51 -24.50 53.83
C LEU A 299 -1.14 -25.09 52.54
N PRO A 300 -2.39 -25.61 52.59
CA PRO A 300 -2.97 -26.36 51.49
C PRO A 300 -3.46 -25.46 50.33
N GLY A 301 -2.61 -25.24 49.32
CA GLY A 301 -2.99 -24.39 48.16
C GLY A 301 -2.26 -24.59 46.82
N GLY A 302 -1.20 -25.40 46.75
CA GLY A 302 -0.26 -25.42 45.60
C GLY A 302 -0.88 -25.53 44.21
N ASN A 303 -1.86 -26.44 44.02
CA ASN A 303 -2.51 -26.62 42.73
C ASN A 303 -3.30 -25.38 42.26
N GLY A 304 -3.87 -24.58 43.18
CA GLY A 304 -4.69 -23.41 42.83
C GLY A 304 -3.91 -22.29 42.16
N GLN A 305 -2.66 -22.06 42.59
CA GLN A 305 -1.79 -21.02 42.00
C GLN A 305 -1.24 -21.46 40.64
N LEU A 306 -0.84 -22.73 40.48
CA LEU A 306 -0.43 -23.28 39.17
C LEU A 306 -1.60 -23.30 38.17
N ILE A 307 -2.81 -23.66 38.60
CA ILE A 307 -4.01 -23.64 37.73
C ILE A 307 -4.37 -22.21 37.31
N THR A 308 -4.33 -21.23 38.22
CA THR A 308 -4.61 -19.82 37.85
C THR A 308 -3.53 -19.20 36.97
N LEU A 309 -2.25 -19.58 37.14
CA LEU A 309 -1.17 -19.22 36.23
C LEU A 309 -1.38 -19.83 34.82
N GLY A 310 -1.70 -21.12 34.75
CA GLY A 310 -1.98 -21.83 33.50
C GLY A 310 -3.19 -21.26 32.75
N LEU A 311 -4.29 -21.01 33.46
CA LEU A 311 -5.48 -20.34 32.90
C LEU A 311 -5.17 -18.91 32.44
N GLY A 312 -4.35 -18.16 33.18
CA GLY A 312 -3.91 -16.82 32.80
C GLY A 312 -3.08 -16.81 31.51
N LEU A 313 -2.14 -17.74 31.37
CA LEU A 313 -1.33 -17.91 30.16
C LEU A 313 -2.19 -18.37 28.96
N LEU A 314 -3.10 -19.34 29.17
CA LEU A 314 -4.03 -19.81 28.15
C LEU A 314 -4.96 -18.69 27.66
N PHE A 315 -5.53 -17.91 28.58
CA PHE A 315 -6.37 -16.76 28.23
C PHE A 315 -5.57 -15.68 27.48
N THR A 316 -4.33 -15.43 27.90
CA THR A 316 -3.43 -14.48 27.20
C THR A 316 -3.10 -14.95 25.78
N ALA A 317 -2.83 -16.23 25.58
CA ALA A 317 -2.58 -16.81 24.26
C ALA A 317 -3.82 -16.78 23.35
N LEU A 318 -4.99 -17.14 23.88
CA LEU A 318 -6.27 -17.08 23.16
C LEU A 318 -6.63 -15.64 22.77
N ALA A 319 -6.48 -14.69 23.69
CA ALA A 319 -6.68 -13.27 23.43
C ALA A 319 -5.71 -12.76 22.35
N ALA A 320 -4.41 -13.06 22.46
CA ALA A 320 -3.41 -12.67 21.46
C ALA A 320 -3.72 -13.26 20.07
N THR A 321 -4.16 -14.53 20.00
CA THR A 321 -4.54 -15.19 18.74
C THR A 321 -5.79 -14.58 18.12
N TYR A 322 -6.84 -14.35 18.93
CA TYR A 322 -8.09 -13.73 18.50
C TYR A 322 -7.88 -12.29 18.02
N VAL A 323 -7.10 -11.51 18.76
CA VAL A 323 -6.71 -10.14 18.39
C VAL A 323 -5.87 -10.14 17.12
N THR A 324 -4.93 -11.08 16.95
CA THR A 324 -4.15 -11.20 15.72
C THR A 324 -5.05 -11.48 14.51
N ARG A 325 -6.08 -12.33 14.64
CA ARG A 325 -7.08 -12.57 13.59
C ARG A 325 -7.92 -11.32 13.27
N LEU A 326 -8.48 -10.65 14.28
CA LEU A 326 -9.23 -9.39 14.10
C LEU A 326 -8.38 -8.25 13.52
N ALA A 327 -7.11 -8.18 13.94
CA ALA A 327 -6.17 -7.20 13.46
C ALA A 327 -5.81 -7.47 11.99
N LYS A 328 -5.64 -8.73 11.55
CA LYS A 328 -5.26 -9.07 10.16
C LYS A 328 -6.15 -8.36 9.11
N CYS A 329 -7.47 -8.33 9.31
CA CYS A 329 -8.42 -7.63 8.43
C CYS A 329 -8.45 -6.10 8.62
N SER A 330 -8.00 -5.60 9.78
CA SER A 330 -7.97 -4.16 10.11
C SER A 330 -6.63 -3.49 9.75
N ILE A 331 -5.58 -4.28 9.54
CA ILE A 331 -4.17 -3.86 9.55
C ILE A 331 -3.74 -3.17 8.25
N THR A 332 -4.38 -3.46 7.11
CA THR A 332 -4.05 -2.86 5.80
C THR A 332 -4.17 -1.33 5.83
N TYR A 333 -5.22 -0.79 6.46
CA TYR A 333 -5.37 0.65 6.71
C TYR A 333 -4.28 1.21 7.66
N ILE A 334 -3.79 0.40 8.60
CA ILE A 334 -2.87 0.81 9.67
C ILE A 334 -1.41 0.85 9.19
N TRP A 335 -0.99 0.01 8.22
CA TRP A 335 0.37 0.10 7.63
C TRP A 335 0.59 1.41 6.86
N SER A 336 -0.42 1.92 6.15
CA SER A 336 -0.35 3.24 5.49
C SER A 336 -0.18 4.37 6.52
N PHE A 337 -0.95 4.30 7.61
CA PHE A 337 -0.89 5.21 8.75
C PHE A 337 0.48 5.19 9.48
N ARG A 338 1.07 4.00 9.68
CA ARG A 338 2.39 3.78 10.32
C ARG A 338 3.49 4.66 9.72
N PHE A 339 3.55 4.78 8.39
CA PHE A 339 4.62 5.53 7.72
C PHE A 339 4.40 7.05 7.67
N GLN A 340 3.14 7.52 7.75
CA GLN A 340 2.81 8.94 7.68
C GLN A 340 2.81 9.63 9.05
N LEU A 341 2.28 8.99 10.11
CA LEU A 341 2.20 9.63 11.43
C LEU A 341 3.61 9.88 12.02
N LEU A 342 4.50 8.89 11.94
CA LEU A 342 5.90 9.03 12.36
C LEU A 342 6.63 10.13 11.56
N LYS A 343 6.39 10.24 10.24
CA LYS A 343 6.97 11.30 9.39
C LYS A 343 6.42 12.70 9.66
N HIS A 344 5.20 12.86 10.17
CA HIS A 344 4.59 14.19 10.36
C HIS A 344 4.53 14.68 11.81
N VAL A 345 4.59 13.80 12.81
CA VAL A 345 4.54 14.21 14.24
C VAL A 345 5.95 14.36 14.84
N PHE A 346 6.90 13.47 14.52
CA PHE A 346 8.26 13.54 15.08
C PHE A 346 9.21 14.50 14.32
N PHE A 347 8.97 14.78 13.04
CA PHE A 347 9.83 15.66 12.25
C PHE A 347 9.76 17.15 12.67
N PRO A 348 8.59 17.71 13.05
CA PRO A 348 8.52 19.01 13.74
C PRO A 348 9.30 19.02 15.06
N LEU A 349 9.27 17.90 15.81
CA LEU A 349 10.04 17.73 17.05
C LEU A 349 11.55 17.79 16.78
N HIS A 350 12.04 17.18 15.69
CA HIS A 350 13.43 17.28 15.24
C HIS A 350 13.84 18.74 14.96
N SER A 351 12.97 19.56 14.35
CA SER A 351 13.23 21.00 14.14
C SER A 351 13.32 21.81 15.45
N THR A 352 12.65 21.34 16.51
CA THR A 352 12.60 22.00 17.82
C THR A 352 13.79 21.56 18.70
N LEU A 353 14.08 20.27 18.74
CA LEU A 353 15.22 19.68 19.45
C LEU A 353 16.56 20.09 18.83
N SER A 354 16.65 20.27 17.52
CA SER A 354 17.86 20.80 16.86
C SER A 354 18.10 22.30 17.17
N ARG A 355 17.05 23.09 17.44
CA ARG A 355 17.20 24.45 17.98
C ARG A 355 17.72 24.44 19.42
N LEU A 356 17.17 23.58 20.29
CA LEU A 356 17.67 23.38 21.66
C LEU A 356 19.12 22.86 21.70
N SER A 357 19.49 21.96 20.78
CA SER A 357 20.85 21.43 20.63
C SER A 357 21.91 22.51 20.34
N LYS A 358 21.53 23.60 19.66
CA LYS A 358 22.41 24.76 19.42
C LYS A 358 22.65 25.63 20.66
N ILE A 359 21.80 25.54 21.68
CA ILE A 359 21.87 26.38 22.89
C ILE A 359 22.72 25.71 24.00
N SER A 360 22.68 24.38 24.12
CA SER A 360 23.19 23.68 25.32
C SER A 360 24.70 23.36 25.35
N GLY A 361 25.46 23.61 24.27
CA GLY A 361 26.93 23.54 24.25
C GLY A 361 27.62 22.16 24.35
N THR A 362 27.17 21.25 25.22
CA THR A 362 27.93 20.07 25.65
C THR A 362 28.06 18.95 24.60
N LYS A 363 29.24 18.29 24.57
CA LYS A 363 29.51 17.15 23.66
C LYS A 363 28.60 15.94 23.94
N LEU A 364 28.25 15.69 25.19
CA LEU A 364 27.47 14.52 25.61
C LEU A 364 26.05 14.54 25.01
N MET A 365 25.33 15.66 25.13
CA MET A 365 24.00 15.81 24.51
C MET A 365 24.05 15.69 22.98
N LYS A 366 25.09 16.23 22.33
CA LYS A 366 25.26 16.08 20.87
C LYS A 366 25.46 14.61 20.47
N SER A 367 26.22 13.83 21.24
CA SER A 367 26.41 12.39 21.01
C SER A 367 25.12 11.59 21.18
N ILE A 368 24.35 11.88 22.25
CA ILE A 368 23.07 11.22 22.54
C ILE A 368 22.04 11.52 21.43
N VAL A 369 21.88 12.79 21.05
CA VAL A 369 20.97 13.19 19.95
C VAL A 369 21.40 12.55 18.63
N TRP A 370 22.70 12.50 18.31
CA TRP A 370 23.19 11.88 17.08
C TRP A 370 22.92 10.37 17.03
N LYS A 371 23.09 9.64 18.13
CA LYS A 371 22.74 8.21 18.21
C LYS A 371 21.23 7.96 18.08
N LEU A 372 20.39 8.82 18.66
CA LEU A 372 18.93 8.64 18.67
C LEU A 372 18.19 9.12 17.41
N THR A 373 18.87 9.81 16.47
CA THR A 373 18.19 10.45 15.32
C THR A 373 18.69 10.05 13.94
N LYS A 374 19.49 8.97 13.82
CA LYS A 374 19.99 8.48 12.52
C LYS A 374 18.95 7.60 11.81
N PRO A 375 18.32 8.04 10.69
CA PRO A 375 17.57 7.14 9.83
C PRO A 375 18.55 6.28 9.01
N ASN A 376 18.15 5.05 8.64
CA ASN A 376 19.00 4.16 7.84
C ASN A 376 18.33 3.71 6.52
N PRO A 377 18.03 4.63 5.58
CA PRO A 377 17.84 4.26 4.19
C PRO A 377 19.19 3.90 3.55
N PHE A 378 19.18 3.09 2.48
CA PHE A 378 20.37 2.61 1.74
C PHE A 378 21.35 1.74 2.56
N ALA A 379 20.95 0.49 2.80
CA ALA A 379 21.85 -0.60 3.18
C ALA A 379 21.55 -1.92 2.42
N ALA A 380 21.03 -1.82 1.19
CA ALA A 380 20.57 -2.96 0.38
C ALA A 380 20.70 -2.73 -1.15
N GLY A 381 21.77 -2.04 -1.59
CA GLY A 381 21.91 -1.68 -3.01
C GLY A 381 23.29 -1.26 -3.49
N SER A 382 24.37 -1.66 -2.78
CA SER A 382 25.75 -1.23 -3.12
C SER A 382 26.83 -2.23 -2.68
N LEU A 383 26.57 -3.54 -2.80
CA LEU A 383 27.60 -4.58 -2.57
C LEU A 383 27.61 -5.72 -3.61
N LEU A 384 26.83 -5.62 -4.69
CA LEU A 384 26.77 -6.60 -5.80
C LEU A 384 27.06 -5.94 -7.16
N GLN A 385 28.04 -5.03 -7.21
CA GLN A 385 28.54 -4.42 -8.46
C GLN A 385 30.08 -4.29 -8.52
N THR A 386 30.81 -4.93 -7.61
CA THR A 386 32.26 -4.65 -7.40
C THR A 386 33.14 -5.90 -7.27
N LEU A 387 32.73 -7.04 -7.85
CA LEU A 387 33.53 -8.28 -7.80
C LEU A 387 33.73 -9.06 -9.11
N PHE A 388 33.17 -8.63 -10.25
CA PHE A 388 33.48 -9.24 -11.55
C PHE A 388 33.70 -8.21 -12.66
N ARG A 389 34.97 -7.97 -13.01
CA ARG A 389 35.39 -7.41 -14.31
C ARG A 389 36.87 -7.71 -14.59
N ARG A 390 37.16 -8.11 -15.84
CA ARG A 390 38.43 -8.70 -16.35
C ARG A 390 38.65 -10.16 -15.91
N SER A 391 39.24 -11.03 -16.75
CA SER A 391 40.00 -10.78 -17.98
C SER A 391 39.49 -11.56 -19.22
N ASP A 392 39.81 -11.04 -20.40
CA ASP A 392 39.67 -11.63 -21.75
C ASP A 392 40.83 -12.63 -22.05
N PRO A 393 40.97 -13.28 -23.24
CA PRO A 393 40.13 -13.27 -24.45
C PRO A 393 39.89 -14.69 -25.08
N ASP A 394 39.53 -14.71 -26.38
CA ASP A 394 39.66 -15.79 -27.37
C ASP A 394 38.90 -17.13 -27.21
N LEU A 395 37.79 -17.25 -27.94
CA LEU A 395 37.66 -18.27 -29.00
C LEU A 395 36.48 -17.99 -29.95
N ASN A 396 36.76 -17.98 -31.25
CA ASN A 396 35.80 -18.02 -32.35
C ASN A 396 36.11 -19.33 -33.11
N PRO A 397 35.12 -20.12 -33.57
CA PRO A 397 34.78 -19.95 -34.98
C PRO A 397 33.33 -20.27 -35.40
N SER A 398 33.04 -19.83 -36.64
CA SER A 398 32.14 -20.46 -37.63
C SER A 398 30.63 -20.53 -37.38
N LEU A 399 29.89 -19.83 -38.25
CA LEU A 399 28.53 -20.20 -38.64
C LEU A 399 28.53 -21.57 -39.32
N ASN A 400 27.50 -22.39 -39.10
CA ASN A 400 26.55 -22.87 -40.13
C ASN A 400 25.79 -24.14 -39.71
N SER A 401 24.51 -24.01 -39.37
CA SER A 401 23.44 -24.94 -39.80
C SER A 401 22.09 -24.60 -39.15
N VAL A 402 21.37 -23.62 -39.71
CA VAL A 402 19.94 -23.46 -39.38
C VAL A 402 19.16 -24.60 -40.03
N ARG A 403 18.87 -25.65 -39.24
CA ARG A 403 17.80 -26.61 -39.58
C ARG A 403 16.51 -26.18 -38.87
N SER A 404 15.44 -26.11 -39.64
CA SER A 404 14.10 -25.82 -39.12
C SER A 404 13.65 -26.91 -38.15
N LEU A 405 13.44 -26.57 -36.88
CA LEU A 405 12.84 -27.46 -35.89
C LEU A 405 11.33 -27.57 -36.14
N SER A 406 10.96 -28.52 -36.98
CA SER A 406 9.58 -28.92 -37.23
C SER A 406 8.96 -29.54 -35.97
N SER A 407 7.83 -28.98 -35.53
CA SER A 407 6.78 -29.68 -34.75
C SER A 407 7.25 -30.73 -33.73
N TYR A 408 7.75 -30.28 -32.58
CA TYR A 408 7.95 -31.16 -31.42
C TYR A 408 6.59 -31.73 -30.97
N SER A 409 6.34 -33.00 -31.33
CA SER A 409 5.11 -33.70 -30.96
C SER A 409 5.24 -34.21 -29.53
N TYR A 410 4.58 -33.53 -28.59
CA TYR A 410 4.46 -34.00 -27.21
C TYR A 410 3.57 -35.25 -27.17
N ASN A 411 4.18 -36.43 -27.07
CA ASN A 411 3.45 -37.65 -26.71
C ASN A 411 3.07 -37.55 -25.23
N TYR A 412 1.79 -37.27 -24.95
CA TYR A 412 1.26 -37.26 -23.58
C TYR A 412 1.07 -38.71 -23.09
N SER A 413 2.16 -39.31 -22.61
CA SER A 413 2.08 -40.42 -21.65
C SER A 413 1.72 -39.84 -20.28
N ASP A 414 0.70 -40.41 -19.63
CA ASP A 414 0.21 -39.99 -18.29
C ASP A 414 1.36 -39.67 -17.32
N PRO A 415 1.43 -38.46 -16.72
CA PRO A 415 2.44 -38.11 -15.73
C PRO A 415 2.20 -38.90 -14.43
N GLY A 416 2.75 -40.12 -14.41
CA GLY A 416 2.35 -41.19 -13.52
C GLY A 416 2.39 -40.85 -12.02
N SER A 417 1.23 -40.95 -11.38
CA SER A 417 1.02 -41.23 -9.95
C SER A 417 1.64 -40.32 -8.87
N GLY A 418 2.46 -39.32 -9.20
CA GLY A 418 3.26 -38.57 -8.21
C GLY A 418 3.00 -37.06 -8.09
N VAL A 419 2.33 -36.42 -9.05
CA VAL A 419 2.11 -34.96 -9.05
C VAL A 419 0.84 -34.61 -8.28
N SER A 420 0.92 -33.64 -7.36
CA SER A 420 -0.22 -33.17 -6.57
C SER A 420 -1.31 -32.57 -7.44
N ARG A 421 -2.58 -32.82 -7.10
CA ARG A 421 -3.76 -32.36 -7.85
C ARG A 421 -4.74 -31.65 -6.90
N GLU A 422 -5.09 -30.41 -7.21
CA GLU A 422 -5.96 -29.56 -6.37
C GLU A 422 -7.10 -28.93 -7.19
N SER A 423 -8.32 -28.88 -6.63
CA SER A 423 -9.51 -28.30 -7.30
C SER A 423 -9.72 -26.82 -6.95
N VAL A 424 -10.09 -25.99 -7.94
CA VAL A 424 -10.33 -24.55 -7.76
C VAL A 424 -11.60 -24.11 -8.49
N ASP A 425 -12.36 -23.11 -7.99
CA ASP A 425 -13.50 -22.57 -8.76
C ASP A 425 -13.03 -21.74 -9.96
N CYS A 426 -12.22 -20.70 -9.75
CA CYS A 426 -11.65 -19.87 -10.80
C CYS A 426 -10.14 -19.61 -10.64
N VAL A 427 -9.38 -19.70 -11.75
CA VAL A 427 -7.96 -19.31 -11.81
C VAL A 427 -7.76 -18.15 -12.78
N VAL A 428 -7.02 -17.12 -12.37
CA VAL A 428 -6.60 -16.00 -13.23
C VAL A 428 -5.08 -16.01 -13.38
N ILE A 429 -4.60 -16.07 -14.63
CA ILE A 429 -3.18 -16.16 -14.95
C ILE A 429 -2.64 -14.75 -15.19
N GLY A 430 -1.75 -14.29 -14.31
CA GLY A 430 -1.07 -12.98 -14.35
C GLY A 430 -1.76 -11.91 -13.48
N ALA A 431 -1.06 -11.43 -12.44
CA ALA A 431 -1.47 -10.30 -11.60
C ALA A 431 -1.03 -8.95 -12.21
N GLY A 432 -1.22 -8.76 -13.51
CA GLY A 432 -1.22 -7.44 -14.14
C GLY A 432 -2.53 -6.68 -13.84
N VAL A 433 -2.59 -5.38 -14.15
CA VAL A 433 -3.79 -4.55 -13.85
C VAL A 433 -5.10 -5.12 -14.41
N ILE A 434 -5.03 -5.84 -15.53
CA ILE A 434 -6.16 -6.57 -16.13
C ILE A 434 -6.57 -7.77 -15.28
N GLY A 435 -5.63 -8.67 -14.95
CA GLY A 435 -5.92 -9.88 -14.17
C GLY A 435 -6.38 -9.57 -12.73
N ILE A 436 -5.79 -8.56 -12.08
CA ILE A 436 -6.26 -8.09 -10.77
C ILE A 436 -7.69 -7.54 -10.88
N ALA A 437 -8.01 -6.74 -11.90
CA ALA A 437 -9.35 -6.22 -12.10
C ALA A 437 -10.39 -7.34 -12.35
N VAL A 438 -10.03 -8.35 -13.16
CA VAL A 438 -10.89 -9.54 -13.41
C VAL A 438 -11.09 -10.35 -12.12
N ALA A 439 -10.03 -10.65 -11.37
CA ALA A 439 -10.11 -11.41 -10.13
C ALA A 439 -10.97 -10.69 -9.07
N ARG A 440 -10.80 -9.38 -8.96
CA ARG A 440 -11.64 -8.51 -8.12
C ARG A 440 -13.11 -8.56 -8.55
N GLU A 441 -13.42 -8.43 -9.84
CA GLU A 441 -14.82 -8.39 -10.30
C GLU A 441 -15.52 -9.74 -10.09
N LEU A 442 -14.83 -10.85 -10.37
CA LEU A 442 -15.34 -12.20 -10.13
C LEU A 442 -15.61 -12.49 -8.64
N SER A 443 -14.71 -12.09 -7.73
CA SER A 443 -14.93 -12.27 -6.29
C SER A 443 -15.97 -11.27 -5.73
N LEU A 444 -15.82 -9.97 -5.99
CA LEU A 444 -16.64 -8.91 -5.40
C LEU A 444 -18.07 -8.81 -5.97
N LYS A 445 -18.29 -9.17 -7.24
CA LYS A 445 -19.64 -9.10 -7.86
C LYS A 445 -20.32 -10.44 -8.01
N HIS A 446 -19.55 -11.51 -8.19
CA HIS A 446 -20.09 -12.85 -8.46
C HIS A 446 -19.81 -13.87 -7.35
N GLY A 447 -19.18 -13.46 -6.24
CA GLY A 447 -18.95 -14.30 -5.06
C GLY A 447 -18.02 -15.49 -5.31
N ARG A 448 -17.18 -15.41 -6.35
CA ARG A 448 -16.32 -16.52 -6.78
C ARG A 448 -15.08 -16.64 -5.91
N GLU A 449 -14.70 -17.88 -5.62
CA GLU A 449 -13.35 -18.20 -5.14
C GLU A 449 -12.38 -18.06 -6.31
N VAL A 450 -11.36 -17.20 -6.15
CA VAL A 450 -10.41 -16.88 -7.21
C VAL A 450 -8.98 -17.06 -6.72
N LEU A 451 -8.21 -17.86 -7.45
CA LEU A 451 -6.76 -17.97 -7.31
C LEU A 451 -6.08 -17.21 -8.45
N VAL A 452 -5.26 -16.21 -8.13
CA VAL A 452 -4.44 -15.47 -9.09
C VAL A 452 -3.01 -16.00 -9.05
N ILE A 453 -2.48 -16.40 -10.20
CA ILE A 453 -1.15 -17.00 -10.34
C ILE A 453 -0.23 -16.00 -11.04
N GLU A 454 0.86 -15.60 -10.39
CA GLU A 454 1.80 -14.59 -10.88
C GLU A 454 3.25 -15.09 -10.81
N SER A 455 3.93 -15.06 -11.95
CA SER A 455 5.32 -15.54 -12.09
C SER A 455 6.35 -14.59 -11.48
N GLY A 456 6.02 -13.30 -11.40
CA GLY A 456 6.79 -12.29 -10.69
C GLY A 456 6.70 -12.42 -9.16
N PRO A 457 7.61 -11.76 -8.43
CA PRO A 457 7.64 -11.79 -6.96
C PRO A 457 6.55 -10.92 -6.30
N THR A 458 5.82 -10.13 -7.09
CA THR A 458 4.70 -9.29 -6.66
C THR A 458 3.87 -8.86 -7.87
N PHE A 459 2.71 -8.24 -7.64
CA PHE A 459 1.77 -7.82 -8.67
C PHE A 459 2.32 -6.70 -9.58
N GLY A 460 1.80 -6.62 -10.80
CA GLY A 460 2.01 -5.50 -11.73
C GLY A 460 3.39 -5.37 -12.36
N THR A 461 4.35 -6.26 -12.06
CA THR A 461 5.78 -6.14 -12.43
C THR A 461 6.07 -6.15 -13.94
N GLY A 462 5.16 -6.69 -14.76
CA GLY A 462 5.22 -6.60 -16.23
C GLY A 462 4.83 -5.21 -16.78
N THR A 463 4.20 -5.17 -17.96
CA THR A 463 3.79 -3.92 -18.66
C THR A 463 2.93 -2.97 -17.82
N SER A 464 2.25 -3.47 -16.78
CA SER A 464 1.45 -2.64 -15.85
C SER A 464 2.30 -1.67 -15.02
N SER A 465 3.60 -1.91 -14.85
CA SER A 465 4.56 -0.98 -14.23
C SER A 465 5.33 -0.12 -15.24
N ARG A 466 5.13 -0.33 -16.55
CA ARG A 466 5.97 0.21 -17.64
C ARG A 466 5.15 0.84 -18.76
N ASN A 467 4.25 1.75 -18.39
CA ASN A 467 3.37 2.45 -19.32
C ASN A 467 3.32 3.96 -18.99
N SER A 468 2.52 4.73 -19.73
CA SER A 468 2.46 6.20 -19.62
C SER A 468 1.64 6.72 -18.42
N GLU A 469 0.97 5.84 -17.68
CA GLU A 469 0.03 6.17 -16.59
C GLU A 469 -1.17 7.06 -17.00
N VAL A 470 -1.44 7.14 -18.31
CA VAL A 470 -2.48 8.01 -18.89
C VAL A 470 -3.86 7.35 -18.80
N ILE A 471 -4.83 8.11 -18.31
CA ILE A 471 -6.26 7.85 -18.50
C ILE A 471 -6.64 8.42 -19.88
N HIS A 472 -6.85 7.53 -20.86
CA HIS A 472 -7.13 7.91 -22.24
C HIS A 472 -8.61 8.30 -22.45
N ALA A 473 -8.87 9.30 -23.30
CA ALA A 473 -10.24 9.76 -23.55
C ALA A 473 -11.08 8.88 -24.50
N GLY A 474 -10.45 8.13 -25.43
CA GLY A 474 -11.15 7.27 -26.42
C GLY A 474 -10.99 7.65 -27.91
N ILE A 475 -10.20 8.70 -28.21
CA ILE A 475 -10.25 9.44 -29.49
C ILE A 475 -9.73 8.68 -30.72
N TYR A 476 -8.59 7.99 -30.59
CA TYR A 476 -7.84 7.50 -31.76
C TYR A 476 -8.40 6.21 -32.38
N TYR A 477 -9.07 5.39 -31.56
CA TYR A 477 -9.41 4.01 -31.86
C TYR A 477 -10.56 3.90 -32.87
N PRO A 478 -10.54 2.93 -33.80
CA PRO A 478 -11.63 2.73 -34.75
C PRO A 478 -12.99 2.63 -34.04
N SER A 479 -14.01 3.28 -34.60
CA SER A 479 -15.31 3.33 -33.95
C SER A 479 -15.96 1.94 -33.88
N LYS A 480 -16.64 1.67 -32.77
CA LYS A 480 -17.19 0.36 -32.37
C LYS A 480 -16.15 -0.74 -32.03
N SER A 481 -14.85 -0.45 -32.08
CA SER A 481 -13.82 -1.39 -31.60
C SER A 481 -13.86 -1.56 -30.08
N LEU A 482 -13.37 -2.69 -29.56
CA LEU A 482 -13.23 -2.94 -28.13
C LEU A 482 -12.30 -1.90 -27.48
N LYS A 483 -11.20 -1.52 -28.15
CA LYS A 483 -10.34 -0.38 -27.73
C LYS A 483 -11.10 0.94 -27.61
N ALA A 484 -12.08 1.24 -28.48
CA ALA A 484 -12.92 2.43 -28.35
C ALA A 484 -13.90 2.31 -27.17
N LEU A 485 -14.72 1.25 -27.19
CA LEU A 485 -15.82 1.03 -26.24
C LEU A 485 -15.30 0.91 -24.79
N PHE A 486 -14.30 0.05 -24.55
CA PHE A 486 -13.76 -0.15 -23.20
C PHE A 486 -12.91 1.04 -22.72
N CYS A 487 -12.30 1.84 -23.60
CA CYS A 487 -11.63 3.07 -23.18
C CYS A 487 -12.64 4.10 -22.67
N VAL A 488 -13.78 4.27 -23.34
CA VAL A 488 -14.79 5.28 -22.98
C VAL A 488 -15.59 4.87 -21.74
N ARG A 489 -15.96 3.59 -21.62
CA ARG A 489 -16.56 3.00 -20.40
C ARG A 489 -15.54 3.00 -19.25
N GLY A 490 -14.35 2.44 -19.49
CA GLY A 490 -13.29 2.26 -18.49
C GLY A 490 -12.79 3.58 -17.90
N ARG A 491 -12.63 4.64 -18.71
CA ARG A 491 -12.37 6.01 -18.21
C ARG A 491 -13.40 6.45 -17.16
N LYS A 492 -14.70 6.26 -17.44
CA LYS A 492 -15.78 6.69 -16.52
C LYS A 492 -15.77 5.88 -15.23
N LEU A 493 -15.54 4.57 -15.30
CA LEU A 493 -15.35 3.69 -14.13
C LEU A 493 -14.12 4.08 -13.32
N LEU A 494 -12.96 4.20 -13.97
CA LEU A 494 -11.66 4.45 -13.33
C LEU A 494 -11.63 5.79 -12.61
N TYR A 495 -12.19 6.86 -13.19
CA TYR A 495 -12.30 8.14 -12.48
C TYR A 495 -13.21 8.09 -11.25
N SER A 496 -14.26 7.25 -11.26
CA SER A 496 -15.09 7.07 -10.06
C SER A 496 -14.37 6.24 -9.00
N TYR A 497 -13.82 5.09 -9.39
CA TYR A 497 -13.03 4.21 -8.53
C TYR A 497 -11.86 4.94 -7.86
N CYS A 498 -11.09 5.73 -8.60
CA CYS A 498 -9.97 6.50 -8.04
C CYS A 498 -10.41 7.64 -7.11
N ARG A 499 -11.61 8.20 -7.30
CA ARG A 499 -12.19 9.21 -6.41
C ARG A 499 -12.76 8.59 -5.14
N GLU A 500 -13.43 7.44 -5.24
CA GLU A 500 -14.04 6.72 -4.13
C GLU A 500 -12.97 6.11 -3.20
N ASN A 501 -11.95 5.47 -3.76
CA ASN A 501 -10.85 4.86 -3.00
C ASN A 501 -9.66 5.80 -2.71
N GLY A 502 -9.76 7.09 -3.08
CA GLY A 502 -8.72 8.10 -2.79
C GLY A 502 -7.38 7.86 -3.50
N ILE A 503 -7.37 7.08 -4.58
CA ILE A 503 -6.17 6.78 -5.39
C ILE A 503 -5.67 8.08 -6.04
N PRO A 504 -4.36 8.39 -5.97
CA PRO A 504 -3.81 9.58 -6.61
C PRO A 504 -4.08 9.61 -8.12
N HIS A 505 -4.78 10.66 -8.59
CA HIS A 505 -5.09 10.88 -10.00
C HIS A 505 -5.28 12.37 -10.27
N LYS A 506 -5.14 12.80 -11.53
CA LYS A 506 -5.45 14.17 -11.99
C LYS A 506 -6.03 14.14 -13.40
N GLN A 507 -7.14 14.84 -13.62
CA GLN A 507 -7.69 15.09 -14.96
C GLN A 507 -7.02 16.34 -15.56
N ILE A 508 -5.74 16.21 -15.95
CA ILE A 508 -4.94 17.32 -16.51
C ILE A 508 -5.26 17.64 -17.99
N GLY A 509 -6.16 16.89 -18.62
CA GLY A 509 -6.48 17.05 -20.04
C GLY A 509 -5.34 16.64 -20.98
N LYS A 510 -5.57 16.83 -22.27
CA LYS A 510 -4.60 16.56 -23.34
C LYS A 510 -4.84 17.48 -24.52
N LEU A 511 -3.78 18.01 -25.12
CA LEU A 511 -3.78 18.65 -26.43
C LEU A 511 -3.22 17.66 -27.46
N ILE A 512 -3.99 17.35 -28.49
CA ILE A 512 -3.48 16.73 -29.72
C ILE A 512 -3.13 17.86 -30.67
N VAL A 513 -1.91 17.91 -31.21
CA VAL A 513 -1.38 19.10 -31.89
C VAL A 513 -1.00 18.83 -33.35
N ALA A 514 -1.52 19.69 -34.24
CA ALA A 514 -1.07 19.81 -35.62
C ALA A 514 0.17 20.71 -35.65
N THR A 515 1.30 20.21 -36.13
CA THR A 515 2.58 20.95 -36.18
C THR A 515 2.82 21.61 -37.53
N ALA A 516 2.19 21.09 -38.58
CA ALA A 516 2.12 21.68 -39.92
C ALA A 516 0.66 21.77 -40.42
N PHE A 517 0.41 22.57 -41.45
CA PHE A 517 -0.92 22.70 -42.05
C PHE A 517 -1.44 21.38 -42.68
N SER A 518 -0.53 20.51 -43.11
CA SER A 518 -0.82 19.12 -43.56
C SER A 518 -1.52 18.26 -42.50
N ASP A 519 -1.35 18.60 -41.23
CA ASP A 519 -1.82 17.78 -40.11
C ASP A 519 -3.25 18.16 -39.71
N VAL A 520 -3.75 19.32 -40.17
CA VAL A 520 -5.08 19.84 -39.81
C VAL A 520 -6.21 18.91 -40.28
N PRO A 521 -6.22 18.35 -41.51
CA PRO A 521 -7.21 17.35 -41.90
C PRO A 521 -7.15 16.06 -41.05
N LYS A 522 -5.95 15.63 -40.62
CA LYS A 522 -5.78 14.49 -39.69
C LYS A 522 -6.36 14.82 -38.31
N LEU A 523 -6.17 16.06 -37.83
CA LEU A 523 -6.69 16.56 -36.54
C LEU A 523 -8.23 16.67 -36.54
N ASP A 524 -8.81 17.22 -37.61
CA ASP A 524 -10.27 17.35 -37.75
C ASP A 524 -10.95 15.97 -37.92
N ALA A 525 -10.29 15.01 -38.57
CA ALA A 525 -10.74 13.61 -38.62
C ALA A 525 -10.68 12.91 -37.24
N LEU A 526 -9.68 13.21 -36.40
CA LEU A 526 -9.62 12.73 -35.01
C LEU A 526 -10.70 13.38 -34.13
N PHE A 527 -11.07 14.65 -34.38
CA PHE A 527 -12.22 15.27 -33.71
C PHE A 527 -13.53 14.55 -34.07
N ALA A 528 -13.78 14.30 -35.36
CA ALA A 528 -14.95 13.55 -35.82
C ALA A 528 -15.03 12.14 -35.20
N ARG A 529 -13.95 11.36 -35.25
CA ARG A 529 -13.87 10.02 -34.65
C ARG A 529 -14.04 10.05 -33.12
N GLY A 530 -13.48 11.05 -32.45
CA GLY A 530 -13.67 11.23 -31.02
C GLY A 530 -15.14 11.48 -30.65
N ASN A 531 -15.86 12.27 -31.45
CA ASN A 531 -17.29 12.49 -31.27
C ASN A 531 -18.11 11.20 -31.56
N GLU A 532 -17.78 10.47 -32.64
CA GLU A 532 -18.41 9.16 -32.95
C GLU A 532 -18.21 8.13 -31.82
N ASN A 533 -17.03 8.13 -31.20
CA ASN A 533 -16.71 7.27 -30.05
C ASN A 533 -17.39 7.72 -28.73
N GLY A 534 -18.14 8.83 -28.72
CA GLY A 534 -18.79 9.35 -27.51
C GLY A 534 -17.82 9.97 -26.49
N VAL A 535 -16.73 10.58 -26.96
CA VAL A 535 -15.74 11.24 -26.10
C VAL A 535 -16.22 12.61 -25.66
N ASP A 536 -16.72 12.71 -24.43
CA ASP A 536 -17.21 13.97 -23.85
C ASP A 536 -16.07 15.01 -23.72
N GLY A 537 -16.37 16.26 -24.05
CA GLY A 537 -15.50 17.42 -23.75
C GLY A 537 -14.33 17.64 -24.73
N LEU A 538 -14.49 17.26 -25.99
CA LEU A 538 -13.57 17.61 -27.09
C LEU A 538 -13.82 19.03 -27.61
N ARG A 539 -12.74 19.77 -27.88
CA ARG A 539 -12.79 21.11 -28.49
C ARG A 539 -11.61 21.35 -29.43
N LEU A 540 -11.88 21.72 -30.68
CA LEU A 540 -10.86 22.30 -31.58
C LEU A 540 -10.47 23.72 -31.09
N LEU A 541 -9.18 24.00 -31.11
CA LEU A 541 -8.55 25.25 -30.68
C LEU A 541 -7.63 25.78 -31.78
N GLU A 542 -7.71 27.07 -32.04
CA GLU A 542 -6.75 27.77 -32.89
C GLU A 542 -5.44 28.04 -32.14
N ARG A 543 -4.33 28.25 -32.88
CA ARG A 543 -2.98 28.45 -32.29
C ARG A 543 -2.95 29.41 -31.10
N ALA A 544 -3.64 30.54 -31.19
CA ALA A 544 -3.67 31.56 -30.13
C ALA A 544 -4.35 31.07 -28.84
N GLU A 545 -5.30 30.14 -28.92
CA GLU A 545 -5.90 29.52 -27.74
C GLU A 545 -5.01 28.43 -27.16
N ALA A 546 -4.37 27.62 -28.02
CA ALA A 546 -3.45 26.57 -27.60
C ALA A 546 -2.21 27.15 -26.87
N VAL A 547 -1.57 28.18 -27.43
CA VAL A 547 -0.43 28.90 -26.82
C VAL A 547 -0.84 29.63 -25.53
N LYS A 548 -2.11 30.05 -25.40
CA LYS A 548 -2.63 30.63 -24.15
C LYS A 548 -2.81 29.60 -23.03
N LEU A 549 -3.00 28.32 -23.36
CA LEU A 549 -3.01 27.22 -22.38
C LEU A 549 -1.59 26.72 -22.07
N GLU A 550 -0.70 26.72 -23.06
CA GLU A 550 0.66 26.20 -22.98
C GLU A 550 1.65 27.15 -23.70
N PRO A 551 2.29 28.10 -22.99
CA PRO A 551 3.11 29.14 -23.61
C PRO A 551 4.31 28.62 -24.42
N GLU A 552 4.89 27.49 -24.01
CA GLU A 552 6.03 26.83 -24.65
C GLU A 552 5.63 25.99 -25.90
N LEU A 553 4.33 25.93 -26.24
CA LEU A 553 3.80 25.03 -27.27
C LEU A 553 3.87 25.63 -28.68
N HIS A 554 4.58 24.96 -29.58
CA HIS A 554 4.50 25.22 -31.01
C HIS A 554 3.43 24.36 -31.69
N CYS A 555 2.42 24.98 -32.30
CA CYS A 555 1.42 24.29 -33.14
C CYS A 555 0.77 25.23 -34.16
N VAL A 556 0.09 24.66 -35.16
CA VAL A 556 -0.79 25.36 -36.11
C VAL A 556 -2.23 25.37 -35.60
N LYS A 557 -2.71 24.22 -35.11
CA LYS A 557 -4.06 24.00 -34.56
C LYS A 557 -3.98 22.89 -33.51
N ALA A 558 -4.91 22.84 -32.56
CA ALA A 558 -4.96 21.79 -31.55
C ALA A 558 -6.37 21.25 -31.30
N LEU A 559 -6.45 20.02 -30.78
CA LEU A 559 -7.67 19.39 -30.28
C LEU A 559 -7.51 19.14 -28.78
N LEU A 560 -8.21 19.93 -27.98
CA LEU A 560 -8.29 19.77 -26.53
C LEU A 560 -9.23 18.63 -26.17
N SER A 561 -8.72 17.72 -25.34
CA SER A 561 -9.41 16.62 -24.69
C SER A 561 -9.42 16.88 -23.19
N SER A 562 -10.40 17.65 -22.72
CA SER A 562 -10.56 18.00 -21.30
C SER A 562 -10.73 16.80 -20.36
N THR A 563 -11.07 15.62 -20.88
CA THR A 563 -11.33 14.38 -20.12
C THR A 563 -10.23 13.31 -20.21
N SER A 564 -9.04 13.66 -20.71
CA SER A 564 -7.82 12.86 -20.51
C SER A 564 -7.16 13.19 -19.16
N GLY A 565 -6.30 12.31 -18.65
CA GLY A 565 -5.54 12.60 -17.43
C GLY A 565 -4.53 11.52 -17.07
N ILE A 566 -4.17 11.44 -15.79
CA ILE A 566 -3.13 10.57 -15.23
C ILE A 566 -3.55 9.94 -13.90
N VAL A 567 -3.01 8.77 -13.57
CA VAL A 567 -3.28 7.99 -12.34
C VAL A 567 -1.99 7.38 -11.77
N ASP A 568 -1.92 7.17 -10.46
CA ASP A 568 -0.89 6.30 -9.86
C ASP A 568 -1.29 4.84 -10.10
N THR A 569 -0.63 4.20 -11.07
CA THR A 569 -0.95 2.84 -11.50
C THR A 569 -0.61 1.80 -10.42
N HIS A 570 0.38 2.08 -9.57
CA HIS A 570 0.73 1.17 -8.47
C HIS A 570 -0.28 1.26 -7.32
N SER A 571 -0.67 2.46 -6.91
CA SER A 571 -1.75 2.66 -5.92
C SER A 571 -3.10 2.12 -6.43
N LEU A 572 -3.39 2.24 -7.74
CA LEU A 572 -4.54 1.61 -8.37
C LEU A 572 -4.51 0.09 -8.21
N MET A 573 -3.44 -0.57 -8.63
CA MET A 573 -3.30 -2.02 -8.52
C MET A 573 -3.34 -2.50 -7.07
N LEU A 574 -2.66 -1.81 -6.15
CA LEU A 574 -2.66 -2.14 -4.72
C LEU A 574 -4.06 -2.06 -4.10
N SER A 575 -4.86 -1.07 -4.50
CA SER A 575 -6.26 -0.96 -4.09
C SER A 575 -7.12 -2.10 -4.65
N LEU A 576 -6.93 -2.48 -5.91
CA LEU A 576 -7.67 -3.58 -6.55
C LEU A 576 -7.30 -4.94 -5.93
N VAL A 577 -6.02 -5.18 -5.60
CA VAL A 577 -5.57 -6.37 -4.84
C VAL A 577 -6.23 -6.39 -3.47
N GLY A 578 -6.18 -5.28 -2.72
CA GLY A 578 -6.77 -5.20 -1.39
C GLY A 578 -8.28 -5.45 -1.36
N GLU A 579 -9.02 -4.96 -2.36
CA GLU A 579 -10.46 -5.28 -2.50
C GLU A 579 -10.69 -6.76 -2.81
N ALA A 580 -9.89 -7.37 -3.69
CA ALA A 580 -10.00 -8.79 -4.04
C ALA A 580 -9.65 -9.72 -2.87
N GLU A 581 -8.55 -9.45 -2.15
CA GLU A 581 -8.14 -10.20 -0.94
C GLU A 581 -9.20 -10.09 0.17
N CYS A 582 -9.86 -8.94 0.31
CA CYS A 582 -10.98 -8.78 1.27
C CYS A 582 -12.22 -9.61 0.91
N GLN A 583 -12.32 -10.13 -0.31
CA GLN A 583 -13.37 -11.07 -0.75
C GLN A 583 -12.85 -12.52 -0.86
N GLY A 584 -11.66 -12.81 -0.32
CA GLY A 584 -11.09 -14.16 -0.31
C GLY A 584 -10.30 -14.55 -1.56
N THR A 585 -10.01 -13.62 -2.47
CA THR A 585 -9.09 -13.90 -3.59
C THR A 585 -7.69 -14.18 -3.05
N ILE A 586 -7.07 -15.28 -3.51
CA ILE A 586 -5.71 -15.68 -3.13
C ILE A 586 -4.75 -15.28 -4.26
N PHE A 587 -3.61 -14.66 -3.93
CA PHE A 587 -2.54 -14.33 -4.88
C PHE A 587 -1.30 -15.18 -4.62
N SER A 588 -0.95 -16.05 -5.57
CA SER A 588 0.26 -16.89 -5.53
C SER A 588 1.37 -16.29 -6.39
N TYR A 589 2.31 -15.62 -5.75
CA TYR A 589 3.48 -15.01 -6.39
C TYR A 589 4.64 -16.01 -6.59
N ASN A 590 5.59 -15.68 -7.47
CA ASN A 590 6.65 -16.58 -7.94
C ASN A 590 6.12 -17.92 -8.47
N THR A 591 4.85 -18.00 -8.86
CA THR A 591 4.15 -19.23 -9.27
C THR A 591 3.80 -19.10 -10.76
N SER A 592 4.17 -20.07 -11.58
CA SER A 592 4.00 -19.99 -13.04
C SER A 592 3.13 -21.11 -13.58
N VAL A 593 2.14 -20.75 -14.40
CA VAL A 593 1.45 -21.71 -15.26
C VAL A 593 2.35 -22.03 -16.45
N ILE A 594 2.85 -23.26 -16.50
CA ILE A 594 3.73 -23.77 -17.57
C ILE A 594 2.95 -24.39 -18.73
N GLY A 595 1.63 -24.52 -18.60
CA GLY A 595 0.74 -25.04 -19.63
C GLY A 595 -0.57 -25.56 -19.04
N GLY A 596 -1.26 -26.42 -19.77
CA GLY A 596 -2.45 -27.11 -19.29
C GLY A 596 -3.02 -28.06 -20.35
N CYS A 597 -4.15 -28.71 -20.04
CA CYS A 597 -4.92 -29.45 -21.02
C CYS A 597 -6.44 -29.30 -20.79
N HIS A 598 -7.22 -29.54 -21.83
CA HIS A 598 -8.66 -29.78 -21.74
C HIS A 598 -8.96 -31.22 -22.16
N GLU A 599 -9.30 -32.06 -21.18
CA GLU A 599 -9.54 -33.50 -21.34
C GLU A 599 -10.81 -33.89 -20.58
N GLY A 600 -11.65 -34.75 -21.16
CA GLY A 600 -12.83 -35.28 -20.48
C GLY A 600 -13.83 -34.22 -19.98
N ASN A 601 -13.90 -33.05 -20.64
CA ASN A 601 -14.66 -31.87 -20.19
C ASN A 601 -14.17 -31.27 -18.85
N SER A 602 -12.89 -31.44 -18.53
CA SER A 602 -12.19 -30.80 -17.40
C SER A 602 -11.03 -29.95 -17.91
N LEU A 603 -10.84 -28.77 -17.32
CA LEU A 603 -9.61 -27.99 -17.49
C LEU A 603 -8.57 -28.48 -16.47
N GLN A 604 -7.32 -28.56 -16.90
CA GLN A 604 -6.15 -28.77 -16.05
C GLN A 604 -5.12 -27.69 -16.33
N LEU A 605 -4.50 -27.11 -15.30
CA LEU A 605 -3.38 -26.17 -15.42
C LEU A 605 -2.13 -26.78 -14.78
N HIS A 606 -1.05 -26.80 -15.55
CA HIS A 606 0.25 -27.29 -15.11
C HIS A 606 1.02 -26.14 -14.47
N VAL A 607 1.41 -26.30 -13.21
CA VAL A 607 2.02 -25.24 -12.38
C VAL A 607 3.39 -25.67 -11.86
N SER A 608 4.34 -24.73 -11.87
CA SER A 608 5.71 -24.89 -11.35
C SER A 608 6.21 -23.56 -10.78
N GLN A 609 7.21 -23.61 -9.91
CA GLN A 609 7.85 -22.43 -9.35
C GLN A 609 8.64 -21.63 -10.40
N SER A 610 8.61 -20.31 -10.25
CA SER A 610 9.33 -19.36 -11.12
C SER A 610 10.82 -19.27 -10.80
N SER A 611 11.32 -20.14 -9.92
CA SER A 611 12.73 -20.49 -9.71
C SER A 611 13.15 -21.56 -10.73
N ALA A 612 12.44 -22.68 -10.81
CA ALA A 612 12.71 -23.80 -11.73
C ALA A 612 12.82 -23.33 -13.19
N LEU A 613 11.93 -22.42 -13.61
CA LEU A 613 11.91 -21.79 -14.94
C LEU A 613 13.13 -20.90 -15.26
N LYS A 614 13.89 -20.44 -14.26
CA LYS A 614 15.13 -19.65 -14.44
C LYS A 614 16.36 -20.55 -14.53
N SER A 615 16.33 -21.71 -13.86
CA SER A 615 17.33 -22.78 -13.96
C SER A 615 17.09 -23.73 -15.14
N TRP A 616 15.95 -23.62 -15.84
CA TRP A 616 15.59 -24.52 -16.94
C TRP A 616 16.51 -24.33 -18.15
N ASP A 617 17.25 -25.39 -18.47
CA ASP A 617 18.25 -25.45 -19.53
C ASP A 617 17.66 -25.51 -20.96
N ARG A 618 16.34 -25.68 -21.06
CA ARG A 618 15.58 -25.88 -22.32
C ARG A 618 15.90 -27.18 -23.07
N SER A 619 16.67 -28.11 -22.48
CA SER A 619 16.95 -29.43 -23.08
C SER A 619 15.87 -30.46 -22.73
N SER A 620 15.26 -30.29 -21.56
CA SER A 620 14.32 -31.21 -20.94
C SER A 620 12.88 -30.68 -20.96
N PRO A 621 11.83 -31.54 -20.94
CA PRO A 621 10.46 -31.11 -20.71
C PRO A 621 10.30 -30.43 -19.33
N LEU A 622 9.51 -29.35 -19.26
CA LEU A 622 9.04 -28.82 -17.98
C LEU A 622 7.96 -29.75 -17.41
N HIS A 623 8.25 -30.36 -16.27
CA HIS A 623 7.27 -31.16 -15.51
C HIS A 623 6.53 -30.27 -14.49
N PRO A 624 5.21 -30.44 -14.30
CA PRO A 624 4.47 -29.73 -13.25
C PRO A 624 4.84 -30.24 -11.86
N GLU A 625 4.97 -29.32 -10.91
CA GLU A 625 5.03 -29.61 -9.47
C GLU A 625 3.62 -29.75 -8.88
N LEU A 626 2.65 -29.06 -9.49
CA LEU A 626 1.24 -29.03 -9.10
C LEU A 626 0.36 -29.00 -10.36
N ILE A 627 -0.73 -29.76 -10.34
CA ILE A 627 -1.80 -29.69 -11.34
C ILE A 627 -3.03 -29.08 -10.66
N LEU A 628 -3.50 -27.94 -11.15
CA LEU A 628 -4.77 -27.36 -10.72
C LEU A 628 -5.89 -27.83 -11.64
N ILE A 629 -7.06 -28.09 -11.07
CA ILE A 629 -8.28 -28.47 -11.78
C ILE A 629 -9.33 -27.36 -11.58
N PRO A 630 -9.24 -26.26 -12.36
CA PRO A 630 -10.18 -25.15 -12.29
C PRO A 630 -11.49 -25.43 -13.05
N LYS A 631 -12.61 -24.83 -12.61
CA LYS A 631 -13.83 -24.76 -13.44
C LYS A 631 -13.77 -23.62 -14.45
N LEU A 632 -13.13 -22.50 -14.07
CA LEU A 632 -13.00 -21.29 -14.88
C LEU A 632 -11.53 -20.84 -14.96
N VAL A 633 -11.07 -20.42 -16.14
CA VAL A 633 -9.70 -19.96 -16.37
C VAL A 633 -9.69 -18.66 -17.17
N VAL A 634 -8.98 -17.65 -16.68
CA VAL A 634 -8.71 -16.42 -17.42
C VAL A 634 -7.22 -16.28 -17.70
N ASN A 635 -6.84 -16.39 -18.97
CA ASN A 635 -5.49 -16.11 -19.43
C ASN A 635 -5.31 -14.59 -19.64
N ALA A 636 -4.76 -13.92 -18.64
CA ALA A 636 -4.46 -12.48 -18.65
C ALA A 636 -2.94 -12.18 -18.65
N ALA A 637 -2.10 -13.15 -19.07
CA ALA A 637 -0.64 -13.13 -18.92
C ALA A 637 0.12 -12.11 -19.82
N GLY A 638 -0.57 -11.12 -20.39
CA GLY A 638 0.02 -9.96 -21.07
C GLY A 638 0.89 -10.33 -22.28
N LEU A 639 2.21 -10.13 -22.16
CA LEU A 639 3.19 -10.49 -23.20
C LEU A 639 3.21 -12.01 -23.45
N SER A 640 3.04 -12.81 -22.39
CA SER A 640 3.11 -14.26 -22.44
C SER A 640 1.78 -14.93 -22.79
N ALA A 641 0.65 -14.19 -22.88
CA ALA A 641 -0.67 -14.80 -23.03
C ALA A 641 -0.81 -15.72 -24.27
N PRO A 642 -0.36 -15.35 -25.49
CA PRO A 642 -0.38 -16.25 -26.64
C PRO A 642 0.55 -17.46 -26.49
N ALA A 643 1.65 -17.31 -25.75
CA ALA A 643 2.60 -18.39 -25.48
C ALA A 643 2.06 -19.40 -24.43
N VAL A 644 1.35 -18.91 -23.40
CA VAL A 644 0.62 -19.75 -22.44
C VAL A 644 -0.50 -20.51 -23.16
N ALA A 645 -1.24 -19.85 -24.05
CA ALA A 645 -2.29 -20.49 -24.85
C ALA A 645 -1.74 -21.61 -25.76
N ARG A 646 -0.57 -21.42 -26.39
CA ARG A 646 0.11 -22.46 -27.19
C ARG A 646 0.60 -23.67 -26.37
N ARG A 647 0.69 -23.54 -25.04
CA ARG A 647 1.01 -24.62 -24.09
C ARG A 647 -0.25 -25.28 -23.48
N PHE A 648 -1.43 -24.98 -24.03
CA PHE A 648 -2.70 -25.52 -23.55
C PHE A 648 -3.23 -26.59 -24.51
N TYR A 649 -2.99 -27.86 -24.20
CA TYR A 649 -3.41 -28.99 -25.04
C TYR A 649 -4.94 -29.05 -25.17
N GLY A 650 -5.42 -29.30 -26.38
CA GLY A 650 -6.85 -29.24 -26.72
C GLY A 650 -7.33 -27.88 -27.23
N LEU A 651 -6.57 -26.79 -27.03
CA LEU A 651 -6.85 -25.50 -27.68
C LEU A 651 -6.39 -25.53 -29.14
N ASN A 652 -7.26 -25.10 -30.05
CA ASN A 652 -6.92 -25.03 -31.47
C ASN A 652 -5.93 -23.87 -31.73
N ASN A 653 -4.71 -24.20 -32.16
CA ASN A 653 -3.67 -23.21 -32.47
C ASN A 653 -4.11 -22.15 -33.49
N ASN A 654 -5.06 -22.46 -34.40
CA ASN A 654 -5.58 -21.50 -35.36
C ASN A 654 -6.42 -20.37 -34.71
N ALA A 655 -6.91 -20.56 -33.48
CA ALA A 655 -7.57 -19.51 -32.71
C ALA A 655 -6.57 -18.54 -32.04
N ILE A 656 -5.29 -18.91 -31.93
CA ILE A 656 -4.28 -18.15 -31.19
C ILE A 656 -3.57 -17.17 -32.16
N PRO A 657 -3.70 -15.85 -31.97
CA PRO A 657 -3.11 -14.86 -32.87
C PRO A 657 -1.58 -14.80 -32.76
N THR A 658 -0.93 -14.44 -33.87
CA THR A 658 0.50 -14.14 -33.91
C THR A 658 0.86 -12.99 -32.97
N SER A 659 1.93 -13.17 -32.20
CA SER A 659 2.39 -12.24 -31.17
C SER A 659 3.62 -11.45 -31.63
N TYR A 660 3.52 -10.12 -31.62
CA TYR A 660 4.60 -9.19 -31.94
C TYR A 660 4.91 -8.31 -30.72
N TYR A 661 6.14 -7.79 -30.63
CA TYR A 661 6.61 -7.04 -29.46
C TYR A 661 7.17 -5.68 -29.86
N ALA A 662 6.52 -4.61 -29.37
CA ALA A 662 6.95 -3.24 -29.62
C ALA A 662 7.42 -2.58 -28.32
N ARG A 663 8.74 -2.47 -28.14
CA ARG A 663 9.38 -1.69 -27.08
C ARG A 663 9.05 -0.21 -27.26
N GLY A 664 9.02 0.51 -26.15
CA GLY A 664 8.85 1.96 -26.09
C GLY A 664 9.65 2.53 -24.94
N CYS A 665 10.68 3.30 -25.28
CA CYS A 665 11.56 4.01 -24.38
C CYS A 665 10.98 5.37 -24.00
N TYR A 666 11.19 5.78 -22.75
CA TYR A 666 10.89 7.12 -22.25
C TYR A 666 12.18 7.83 -21.85
N PHE A 667 12.23 9.13 -22.09
CA PHE A 667 13.30 10.02 -21.60
C PHE A 667 12.72 11.06 -20.65
N ALA A 668 13.30 11.19 -19.46
CA ALA A 668 12.92 12.23 -18.50
C ALA A 668 13.55 13.57 -18.90
N LEU A 669 12.84 14.67 -18.71
CA LEU A 669 13.38 16.02 -18.81
C LEU A 669 14.14 16.35 -17.51
N SER A 670 15.42 16.72 -17.62
CA SER A 670 16.28 16.98 -16.46
C SER A 670 16.01 18.34 -15.81
N ASN A 671 16.07 18.35 -14.46
CA ASN A 671 16.00 19.48 -13.52
C ASN A 671 15.62 20.86 -14.08
N SER A 672 14.38 20.98 -14.55
CA SER A 672 13.78 22.21 -15.07
C SER A 672 12.32 22.30 -14.63
N LEU A 673 11.75 23.51 -14.70
CA LEU A 673 10.30 23.67 -14.52
C LEU A 673 9.57 22.93 -15.66
N PRO A 674 8.43 22.27 -15.40
CA PRO A 674 7.70 21.56 -16.44
C PRO A 674 7.19 22.55 -17.49
N PRO A 675 7.59 22.45 -18.78
CA PRO A 675 7.16 23.38 -19.83
C PRO A 675 5.68 23.24 -20.20
N PHE A 676 5.01 22.18 -19.74
CA PHE A 676 3.62 21.88 -20.04
C PHE A 676 2.81 21.53 -18.79
N HIS A 677 1.50 21.78 -18.82
CA HIS A 677 0.55 21.40 -17.77
C HIS A 677 -0.43 20.31 -18.21
N HIS A 678 -0.77 20.25 -19.50
CA HIS A 678 -1.53 19.20 -20.15
C HIS A 678 -0.60 18.15 -20.79
N LEU A 679 -1.14 16.96 -21.10
CA LEU A 679 -0.47 16.00 -21.98
C LEU A 679 -0.41 16.57 -23.42
N ILE A 680 0.74 16.54 -24.09
CA ILE A 680 0.90 17.00 -25.49
C ILE A 680 1.15 15.79 -26.39
N TYR A 681 0.35 15.61 -27.44
CA TYR A 681 0.44 14.49 -28.37
C TYR A 681 0.50 15.04 -29.81
N PRO A 682 1.62 14.91 -30.55
CA PRO A 682 1.66 15.26 -31.96
C PRO A 682 0.70 14.37 -32.77
N ILE A 683 0.26 14.87 -33.94
CA ILE A 683 -0.41 14.05 -34.95
C ILE A 683 0.53 12.93 -35.43
N PRO A 684 0.08 11.67 -35.54
CA PRO A 684 0.91 10.59 -36.08
C PRO A 684 1.30 10.81 -37.56
N GLU A 685 2.60 10.87 -37.80
CA GLU A 685 3.21 10.69 -39.11
C GLU A 685 3.38 9.19 -39.42
N ASP A 686 3.15 8.82 -40.68
CA ASP A 686 3.19 7.43 -41.12
C ASP A 686 4.63 6.92 -41.19
N GLY A 687 5.04 6.20 -40.12
CA GLY A 687 6.43 5.79 -39.88
C GLY A 687 7.24 6.75 -38.99
N GLY A 688 6.66 7.87 -38.55
CA GLY A 688 7.30 8.84 -37.65
C GLY A 688 7.32 8.41 -36.19
N LEU A 689 8.17 9.06 -35.39
CA LEU A 689 8.25 8.81 -33.95
C LEU A 689 7.22 9.70 -33.23
N GLY A 690 6.05 9.13 -32.92
CA GLY A 690 5.00 9.80 -32.12
C GLY A 690 5.42 10.01 -30.66
N VAL A 691 6.38 10.90 -30.41
CA VAL A 691 6.88 11.21 -29.07
C VAL A 691 5.86 12.09 -28.36
N HIS A 692 5.14 11.51 -27.40
CA HIS A 692 4.21 12.25 -26.56
C HIS A 692 4.92 12.92 -25.37
N VAL A 693 4.29 13.96 -24.82
CA VAL A 693 4.58 14.48 -23.48
C VAL A 693 3.70 13.76 -22.47
N THR A 694 4.34 13.18 -21.46
CA THR A 694 3.70 12.62 -20.28
C THR A 694 4.19 13.35 -19.04
N ILE A 695 3.31 13.59 -18.07
CA ILE A 695 3.59 14.33 -16.84
C ILE A 695 3.15 13.42 -15.69
N ASP A 696 4.03 13.11 -14.74
CA ASP A 696 3.60 12.33 -13.57
C ASP A 696 2.97 13.19 -12.47
N LEU A 697 2.44 12.54 -11.43
CA LEU A 697 1.72 13.22 -10.36
C LEU A 697 2.60 14.19 -9.54
N ASN A 698 3.93 14.03 -9.58
CA ASN A 698 4.89 14.93 -8.95
C ASN A 698 5.28 16.11 -9.87
N GLY A 699 4.95 16.03 -11.16
CA GLY A 699 5.27 17.04 -12.16
C GLY A 699 6.52 16.73 -13.01
N GLN A 700 7.11 15.53 -12.90
CA GLN A 700 8.23 15.15 -13.78
C GLN A 700 7.70 14.96 -15.21
N VAL A 701 8.25 15.73 -16.15
CA VAL A 701 7.98 15.56 -17.58
C VAL A 701 8.83 14.43 -18.16
N LYS A 702 8.18 13.54 -18.92
CA LYS A 702 8.79 12.40 -19.61
C LYS A 702 8.29 12.37 -21.05
N PHE A 703 9.23 12.31 -22.00
CA PHE A 703 8.95 12.22 -23.42
C PHE A 703 8.94 10.77 -23.88
N GLY A 704 7.96 10.39 -24.70
CA GLY A 704 7.78 9.04 -25.23
C GLY A 704 6.36 8.48 -25.03
N PRO A 705 6.14 7.18 -25.25
CA PRO A 705 7.13 6.19 -25.69
C PRO A 705 7.42 6.27 -27.19
N ASP A 706 8.65 5.94 -27.61
CA ASP A 706 8.91 5.62 -29.02
C ASP A 706 8.32 4.26 -29.43
N VAL A 707 8.52 3.87 -30.69
CA VAL A 707 8.20 2.53 -31.20
C VAL A 707 9.47 1.88 -31.71
N GLU A 708 9.86 0.80 -31.06
CA GLU A 708 10.94 -0.08 -31.49
C GLU A 708 10.41 -1.51 -31.53
N TRP A 709 10.30 -2.06 -32.73
CA TRP A 709 9.98 -3.46 -32.91
C TRP A 709 11.17 -4.29 -32.46
N ILE A 710 10.91 -5.24 -31.56
CA ILE A 710 11.86 -6.32 -31.23
C ILE A 710 11.80 -7.33 -32.38
N ASP A 711 12.87 -8.10 -32.58
CA ASP A 711 13.03 -9.07 -33.67
C ASP A 711 11.75 -9.91 -33.91
N GLU A 712 11.38 -10.10 -35.17
CA GLU A 712 10.24 -10.94 -35.56
C GLU A 712 10.46 -12.42 -35.16
N ASN A 713 11.71 -12.80 -34.88
CA ASN A 713 12.13 -14.13 -34.43
C ASN A 713 12.30 -14.23 -32.90
N VAL A 714 11.58 -13.42 -32.09
CA VAL A 714 11.46 -13.70 -30.64
C VAL A 714 10.83 -15.07 -30.45
N ASP A 715 11.63 -16.02 -29.95
CA ASP A 715 11.15 -17.37 -29.71
C ASP A 715 10.09 -17.41 -28.60
N ASP A 716 9.23 -18.42 -28.69
CA ASP A 716 8.06 -18.56 -27.84
C ASP A 716 8.41 -18.83 -26.36
N ILE A 717 9.60 -19.38 -26.06
CA ILE A 717 10.11 -19.54 -24.69
C ILE A 717 10.60 -18.19 -24.15
N SER A 718 11.35 -17.41 -24.94
CA SER A 718 11.83 -16.09 -24.54
C SER A 718 10.67 -15.10 -24.32
N SER A 719 9.58 -15.19 -25.09
CA SER A 719 8.34 -14.48 -24.77
C SER A 719 7.72 -14.97 -23.47
N PHE A 720 7.54 -16.29 -23.31
CA PHE A 720 6.88 -16.89 -22.15
C PHE A 720 7.58 -16.48 -20.84
N LEU A 721 8.91 -16.57 -20.81
CA LEU A 721 9.80 -16.18 -19.70
C LEU A 721 10.03 -14.66 -19.57
N ASN A 722 9.43 -13.82 -20.43
CA ASN A 722 9.61 -12.36 -20.43
C ASN A 722 11.09 -11.91 -20.55
N MET A 723 11.91 -12.66 -21.30
CA MET A 723 13.36 -12.45 -21.47
C MET A 723 13.70 -11.34 -22.49
N PHE A 724 13.08 -10.18 -22.34
CA PHE A 724 13.28 -9.03 -23.22
C PHE A 724 14.30 -8.02 -22.67
N ASP A 725 15.02 -7.33 -23.57
CA ASP A 725 15.86 -6.18 -23.21
C ASP A 725 14.99 -4.96 -22.85
N TYR A 726 14.97 -4.59 -21.58
CA TYR A 726 14.28 -3.39 -21.07
C TYR A 726 15.22 -2.16 -20.89
N SER A 727 16.45 -2.20 -21.41
CA SER A 727 17.40 -1.09 -21.28
C SER A 727 17.02 0.12 -22.16
N VAL A 728 17.26 1.33 -21.65
CA VAL A 728 17.14 2.59 -22.41
C VAL A 728 18.54 3.10 -22.73
N ARG A 729 18.97 2.94 -23.99
CA ARG A 729 20.29 3.38 -24.44
C ARG A 729 20.31 4.90 -24.64
N ARG A 730 21.35 5.58 -24.11
CA ARG A 730 21.48 7.05 -24.10
C ARG A 730 21.51 7.69 -25.49
N ASP A 731 22.06 6.98 -26.47
CA ASP A 731 22.15 7.41 -27.87
C ASP A 731 20.78 7.58 -28.54
N ARG A 732 19.74 6.84 -28.13
CA ARG A 732 18.38 6.98 -28.67
C ARG A 732 17.80 8.38 -28.47
N ALA A 733 18.25 9.14 -27.47
CA ALA A 733 17.82 10.52 -27.25
C ALA A 733 18.02 11.39 -28.50
N LYS A 734 19.04 11.10 -29.33
CA LYS A 734 19.29 11.77 -30.61
C LYS A 734 18.11 11.69 -31.59
N LYS A 735 17.27 10.66 -31.51
CA LYS A 735 16.03 10.51 -32.29
C LYS A 735 14.83 11.25 -31.68
N PHE A 736 14.89 11.61 -30.40
CA PHE A 736 13.81 12.30 -29.70
C PHE A 736 13.87 13.82 -29.90
N TYR A 737 15.07 14.43 -29.87
CA TYR A 737 15.20 15.90 -30.01
C TYR A 737 14.51 16.49 -31.27
N PRO A 738 14.64 15.93 -32.49
CA PRO A 738 13.98 16.50 -33.67
C PRO A 738 12.46 16.44 -33.57
N GLU A 739 11.91 15.30 -33.12
CA GLU A 739 10.47 15.06 -33.05
C GLU A 739 9.80 15.89 -31.96
N ILE A 740 10.46 16.06 -30.81
CA ILE A 740 9.97 16.95 -29.75
C ILE A 740 10.02 18.42 -30.23
N ARG A 741 11.08 18.84 -30.92
CA ARG A 741 11.24 20.22 -31.42
C ARG A 741 10.19 20.64 -32.44
N LYS A 742 9.43 19.71 -33.05
CA LYS A 742 8.25 20.04 -33.87
C LYS A 742 7.19 20.81 -33.06
N TYR A 743 7.03 20.49 -31.78
CA TYR A 743 6.04 21.10 -30.87
C TYR A 743 6.63 21.80 -29.63
N TYR A 744 7.91 21.61 -29.31
CA TYR A 744 8.64 22.31 -28.23
C TYR A 744 10.04 22.72 -28.71
N PRO A 745 10.17 23.81 -29.49
CA PRO A 745 11.41 24.17 -30.19
C PRO A 745 12.59 24.44 -29.24
N ASP A 746 12.32 25.08 -28.10
CA ASP A 746 13.32 25.51 -27.11
C ASP A 746 13.84 24.37 -26.20
N LEU A 747 13.51 23.11 -26.50
CA LEU A 747 14.13 21.94 -25.87
C LEU A 747 15.66 22.00 -26.06
N LYS A 748 16.39 22.22 -24.95
CA LYS A 748 17.86 22.32 -24.94
C LYS A 748 18.53 20.97 -25.18
N ASP A 749 19.63 20.96 -25.94
CA ASP A 749 20.44 19.74 -26.10
C ASP A 749 20.98 19.26 -24.75
N GLY A 750 21.07 17.94 -24.56
CA GLY A 750 21.52 17.31 -23.31
C GLY A 750 20.48 17.26 -22.18
N SER A 751 19.29 17.81 -22.37
CA SER A 751 18.22 17.84 -21.34
C SER A 751 17.42 16.53 -21.18
N LEU A 752 17.59 15.56 -22.09
CA LEU A 752 16.92 14.26 -22.05
C LEU A 752 17.77 13.19 -21.36
N GLU A 753 17.33 12.74 -20.18
CA GLU A 753 17.94 11.63 -19.44
C GLU A 753 17.17 10.31 -19.68
N PRO A 754 17.83 9.14 -19.75
CA PRO A 754 17.14 7.85 -19.88
C PRO A 754 16.18 7.59 -18.73
N GLY A 755 14.91 7.34 -19.04
CA GLY A 755 13.90 6.93 -18.06
C GLY A 755 13.80 5.41 -17.97
N TYR A 756 12.78 4.83 -18.59
CA TYR A 756 12.49 3.39 -18.57
C TYR A 756 11.99 2.93 -19.94
N ALA A 757 11.98 1.62 -20.16
CA ALA A 757 11.30 1.01 -21.30
C ALA A 757 10.13 0.13 -20.83
N GLY A 758 9.08 0.10 -21.64
CA GLY A 758 7.99 -0.88 -21.59
C GLY A 758 7.82 -1.58 -22.93
N ILE A 759 7.13 -2.72 -22.94
CA ILE A 759 6.88 -3.52 -24.14
C ILE A 759 5.38 -3.74 -24.27
N ARG A 760 4.87 -3.55 -25.48
CA ARG A 760 3.44 -3.69 -25.84
C ARG A 760 3.21 -5.08 -26.44
N PRO A 761 2.22 -5.86 -25.97
CA PRO A 761 1.75 -7.05 -26.69
C PRO A 761 0.97 -6.59 -27.93
N LYS A 762 1.55 -6.80 -29.13
CA LYS A 762 0.92 -6.49 -30.41
C LYS A 762 0.44 -7.79 -31.08
N LEU A 763 -0.68 -7.71 -31.81
CA LEU A 763 -1.19 -8.79 -32.66
C LEU A 763 -1.06 -8.47 -34.15
N SER A 764 -0.40 -7.37 -34.47
CA SER A 764 -0.17 -6.84 -35.82
C SER A 764 1.25 -6.29 -35.86
N GLY A 765 2.05 -6.75 -36.81
CA GLY A 765 3.47 -6.43 -36.95
C GLY A 765 3.76 -5.07 -37.61
N PRO A 766 5.04 -4.80 -37.97
CA PRO A 766 5.45 -3.56 -38.63
C PRO A 766 4.69 -3.34 -39.95
N ARG A 767 4.17 -2.11 -40.15
CA ARG A 767 3.38 -1.69 -41.33
C ARG A 767 2.03 -2.41 -41.53
N GLN A 768 1.62 -3.30 -40.63
CA GLN A 768 0.27 -3.86 -40.64
C GLN A 768 -0.74 -2.88 -39.99
N VAL A 769 -2.03 -3.02 -40.32
CA VAL A 769 -3.11 -2.26 -39.67
C VAL A 769 -3.15 -2.62 -38.18
N PRO A 770 -3.18 -1.65 -37.24
CA PRO A 770 -3.20 -1.94 -35.81
C PRO A 770 -4.43 -2.78 -35.41
N SER A 771 -4.18 -3.99 -34.89
CA SER A 771 -5.23 -4.86 -34.38
C SER A 771 -5.97 -4.25 -33.17
N ASP A 772 -7.22 -4.66 -32.96
CA ASP A 772 -8.00 -4.34 -31.76
C ASP A 772 -7.52 -5.17 -30.55
N PHE A 773 -8.22 -5.09 -29.41
CA PHE A 773 -8.11 -6.14 -28.38
C PHE A 773 -8.78 -7.43 -28.87
N VAL A 774 -8.27 -8.58 -28.44
CA VAL A 774 -8.91 -9.89 -28.69
C VAL A 774 -9.22 -10.51 -27.33
N ILE A 775 -10.52 -10.72 -27.05
CA ILE A 775 -11.02 -11.37 -25.84
C ILE A 775 -11.91 -12.52 -26.26
N GLN A 776 -11.34 -13.73 -26.31
CA GLN A 776 -12.00 -14.95 -26.74
C GLN A 776 -12.61 -15.69 -25.55
N GLY A 777 -13.77 -16.32 -25.76
CA GLY A 777 -14.37 -17.29 -24.84
C GLY A 777 -14.72 -18.60 -25.54
N GLU A 778 -15.57 -19.40 -24.92
CA GLU A 778 -16.03 -20.69 -25.45
C GLU A 778 -16.67 -20.56 -26.84
N GLU A 779 -17.38 -19.47 -27.13
CA GLU A 779 -17.99 -19.25 -28.44
C GLU A 779 -16.97 -18.96 -29.55
N ASP A 780 -15.75 -18.57 -29.18
CA ASP A 780 -14.64 -18.27 -30.10
C ASP A 780 -13.70 -19.47 -30.31
N HIS A 781 -13.50 -20.32 -29.29
CA HIS A 781 -12.52 -21.42 -29.32
C HIS A 781 -13.00 -22.79 -28.83
N GLY A 782 -14.28 -22.95 -28.47
CA GLY A 782 -14.91 -24.25 -28.18
C GLY A 782 -14.47 -24.94 -26.87
N ILE A 783 -13.88 -24.20 -25.93
CA ILE A 783 -13.44 -24.73 -24.62
C ILE A 783 -14.25 -24.06 -23.51
N PRO A 784 -15.07 -24.81 -22.74
CA PRO A 784 -15.84 -24.26 -21.64
C PRO A 784 -14.99 -23.70 -20.51
N GLY A 785 -15.48 -22.63 -19.89
CA GLY A 785 -14.85 -21.97 -18.73
C GLY A 785 -13.55 -21.21 -19.01
N LEU A 786 -12.95 -21.36 -20.20
CA LEU A 786 -11.73 -20.66 -20.60
C LEU A 786 -12.04 -19.33 -21.29
N VAL A 787 -11.36 -18.26 -20.88
CA VAL A 787 -11.33 -16.95 -21.56
C VAL A 787 -9.89 -16.49 -21.77
N ASN A 788 -9.55 -16.11 -23.00
CA ASN A 788 -8.22 -15.67 -23.40
C ASN A 788 -8.17 -14.18 -23.74
N LEU A 789 -7.22 -13.43 -23.17
CA LEU A 789 -7.02 -12.00 -23.44
C LEU A 789 -5.70 -11.76 -24.18
N PHE A 790 -5.77 -11.49 -25.47
CA PHE A 790 -4.62 -11.24 -26.33
C PHE A 790 -4.55 -9.78 -26.78
N GLY A 791 -3.32 -9.25 -26.94
CA GLY A 791 -3.10 -7.92 -27.53
C GLY A 791 -3.49 -6.73 -26.65
N ILE A 792 -3.59 -6.90 -25.33
CA ILE A 792 -4.04 -5.86 -24.39
C ILE A 792 -2.93 -4.82 -24.12
N GLU A 793 -2.59 -4.05 -25.16
CA GLU A 793 -1.74 -2.85 -25.10
C GLU A 793 -2.54 -1.60 -24.64
N SER A 794 -2.08 -0.38 -24.95
CA SER A 794 -2.89 0.84 -24.71
C SER A 794 -4.20 0.80 -25.52
N PRO A 795 -5.36 1.17 -24.93
CA PRO A 795 -5.57 1.81 -23.63
C PRO A 795 -5.95 0.83 -22.49
N GLY A 796 -5.30 -0.34 -22.39
CA GLY A 796 -5.63 -1.41 -21.44
C GLY A 796 -5.69 -0.97 -19.97
N LEU A 797 -4.80 -0.08 -19.52
CA LEU A 797 -4.87 0.53 -18.18
C LEU A 797 -6.21 1.24 -17.95
N THR A 798 -6.57 2.16 -18.85
CA THR A 798 -7.86 2.89 -18.82
C THR A 798 -9.06 1.95 -18.96
N SER A 799 -8.90 0.86 -19.71
CA SER A 799 -9.96 -0.08 -20.06
C SER A 799 -10.15 -1.19 -19.01
N SER A 800 -9.23 -1.33 -18.06
CA SER A 800 -9.12 -2.46 -17.12
C SER A 800 -10.46 -2.86 -16.47
N LEU A 801 -11.17 -1.91 -15.86
CA LEU A 801 -12.45 -2.15 -15.20
C LEU A 801 -13.59 -2.51 -16.17
N ALA A 802 -13.56 -2.01 -17.42
CA ALA A 802 -14.54 -2.37 -18.44
C ALA A 802 -14.25 -3.75 -19.06
N ILE A 803 -12.96 -4.11 -19.16
CA ILE A 803 -12.51 -5.45 -19.56
C ILE A 803 -12.91 -6.47 -18.49
N SER A 804 -12.81 -6.15 -17.20
CA SER A 804 -13.26 -7.06 -16.14
C SER A 804 -14.77 -7.25 -16.09
N GLU A 805 -15.57 -6.19 -16.28
CA GLU A 805 -17.04 -6.31 -16.47
C GLU A 805 -17.38 -7.28 -17.62
N TYR A 806 -16.70 -7.14 -18.76
CA TYR A 806 -16.94 -7.97 -19.96
C TYR A 806 -16.48 -9.43 -19.81
N VAL A 807 -15.31 -9.66 -19.22
CA VAL A 807 -14.79 -11.02 -18.96
C VAL A 807 -15.65 -11.75 -17.93
N ALA A 808 -16.06 -11.07 -16.85
CA ALA A 808 -16.98 -11.65 -15.88
C ALA A 808 -18.33 -12.01 -16.55
N HIS A 809 -18.87 -11.14 -17.41
CA HIS A 809 -20.08 -11.47 -18.19
C HIS A 809 -19.90 -12.71 -19.07
N LYS A 810 -18.83 -12.81 -19.87
CA LYS A 810 -18.53 -13.99 -20.71
C LYS A 810 -18.49 -15.30 -19.90
N LEU A 811 -17.95 -15.27 -18.66
CA LEU A 811 -17.89 -16.45 -17.79
C LEU A 811 -19.20 -16.76 -17.05
N MET A 812 -20.02 -15.75 -16.75
CA MET A 812 -21.18 -15.86 -15.84
C MET A 812 -22.55 -15.92 -16.54
N THR A 813 -22.61 -15.89 -17.87
CA THR A 813 -23.90 -15.93 -18.62
C THR A 813 -24.42 -17.37 -18.80
N ARG A 814 -24.49 -18.14 -17.70
CA ARG A 814 -24.96 -19.53 -17.64
C ARG A 814 -25.65 -19.83 -16.31
#